data_AF-A0A7Y5JIH3-F1
#
_entry.id   AF-A0A7Y5JIH3-F1
#
_cell.length_a   1.000
_cell.length_b   1.000
_cell.length_c   1.000
_cell.angle_alpha   90.00
_cell.angle_beta   90.00
_cell.angle_gamma   90.00
#
_symmetry.space_group_name_H-M   'P 1'
#
loop_
_entity.id
_entity.type
_entity.pdbx_description
1 polymer ?
#
loop_
_entity_poly.entity_id
_entity_poly.type
_entity_poly.pdbx_seq_one_letter_code
_entity_poly.pdbx_strand_id
1 'polypeptide(L)'
;MSDTVKSPDAVSIERSRKAQLSMLPKLPEIPGLEIAAVYKPCEHVGGDFYDLFVVGRYRLGIVIGDVSGHGVEAALIMAAAKKALQIHGQGAMSPKETLLAVNNSIKPEMPQGTFVSLFFAILDLKEQTLTCARAGHCPLLVTNGHTQALRQSAPGGMVLGMAAHDMFQRSLTEETLQVEPGDVMLLYTDGVSETANAAREEFTEQRLAESLKRLSQATAREVAERLEAEVAAFRGQAPQEDDVTLLVLRYNQKADDSVLIRLVKPAVAQTNLGAPATSFVGRERELKDLSGLLRDDKLRLVTITGPGGTGKTRISQQLGYDFVDRFPGGAWFADLSEATSAEGIGHTVLQAFGVPVAGQEAPEQVVASVLEQRKPLLLVLDNFEQVVKYAKKTIGLWRQRAPHVRFLVTSRALLGLEGEREFVLGPLPSPSAGGTPQALLQYDAVKLFVERARQANARFELTAANSEAVARICAELDGMPLAIELAAARCAILTPEQMLPKLKQRFSLLRSTRQDLPARQQTLEGAIDWSYELLSDWEKAAFQQALLDIQTAWSNQDVAALRHLVTPEMLEYFSTGLAEQASEGVANHVEDVVLQEAAVRESWREGATQYATVSLTWTARDYTVSLTKQPGEPGYVIEGNDQKPIVTTEVWTFMRFGSGKWLLSAIQQPA
;
A
#
# COMPACT_ATOMS: atom_id res chain seq x y z
N MET A 1 37.57 -26.09 24.46
CA MET A 1 36.78 -25.14 23.64
C MET A 1 37.05 -25.46 22.19
N SER A 2 36.23 -26.34 21.61
CA SER A 2 36.26 -26.63 20.18
C SER A 2 34.90 -26.25 19.63
N ASP A 3 34.82 -25.08 19.00
CA ASP A 3 33.64 -24.64 18.26
C ASP A 3 33.45 -25.56 17.06
N THR A 4 32.45 -26.43 17.15
CA THR A 4 31.99 -27.26 16.04
C THR A 4 31.29 -26.35 15.04
N VAL A 5 31.98 -26.07 13.92
CA VAL A 5 31.40 -25.45 12.73
C VAL A 5 30.24 -26.34 12.24
N LYS A 6 29.01 -25.87 12.41
CA LYS A 6 27.80 -26.52 11.85
C LYS A 6 27.92 -26.55 10.32
N SER A 7 27.60 -27.70 9.70
CA SER A 7 27.64 -27.88 8.24
C SER A 7 26.63 -26.97 7.51
N PRO A 8 26.85 -26.66 6.21
CA PRO A 8 25.95 -25.79 5.41
C PRO A 8 24.48 -26.23 5.42
N ASP A 9 24.24 -27.54 5.44
CA ASP A 9 22.89 -28.12 5.48
C ASP A 9 22.18 -27.87 6.81
N ALA A 10 22.90 -27.90 7.93
CA ALA A 10 22.34 -27.61 9.25
C ALA A 10 21.85 -26.15 9.38
N VAL A 11 22.52 -25.20 8.70
CA VAL A 11 22.12 -23.79 8.67
C VAL A 11 20.88 -23.56 7.79
N SER A 12 20.75 -24.30 6.68
CA SER A 12 19.57 -24.28 5.80
C SER A 12 18.33 -24.85 6.50
N ILE A 13 18.49 -25.99 7.16
CA ILE A 13 17.47 -26.68 7.96
C ILE A 13 16.94 -25.80 9.10
N GLU A 14 17.83 -25.13 9.84
CA GLU A 14 17.45 -24.27 10.97
C GLU A 14 16.70 -23.01 10.51
N ARG A 15 16.96 -22.52 9.29
CA ARG A 15 16.21 -21.41 8.66
C ARG A 15 14.81 -21.84 8.24
N SER A 16 14.65 -23.00 7.60
CA SER A 16 13.35 -23.53 7.17
C SER A 16 12.43 -23.80 8.37
N ARG A 17 12.96 -24.38 9.45
CA ARG A 17 12.22 -24.58 10.71
C ARG A 17 11.75 -23.26 11.32
N LYS A 18 12.63 -22.24 11.36
CA LYS A 18 12.27 -20.91 11.89
C LYS A 18 11.22 -20.22 11.02
N ALA A 19 11.29 -20.38 9.70
CA ALA A 19 10.27 -19.88 8.79
C ALA A 19 8.91 -20.55 9.04
N GLN A 20 8.85 -21.87 9.18
CA GLN A 20 7.61 -22.59 9.48
C GLN A 20 7.03 -22.23 10.86
N LEU A 21 7.86 -22.17 11.90
CA LEU A 21 7.40 -21.74 13.24
C LEU A 21 6.90 -20.28 13.23
N SER A 22 7.40 -19.43 12.33
CA SER A 22 6.87 -18.08 12.13
C SER A 22 5.53 -18.03 11.37
N MET A 23 5.15 -19.12 10.71
CA MET A 23 3.85 -19.26 10.03
C MET A 23 2.73 -19.73 10.97
N LEU A 24 3.04 -20.28 12.14
CA LEU A 24 2.04 -20.58 13.16
C LEU A 24 1.43 -19.28 13.70
N PRO A 25 0.10 -19.24 13.90
CA PRO A 25 -0.56 -18.01 14.31
C PRO A 25 -0.14 -17.61 15.73
N LYS A 26 -0.11 -16.31 15.98
CA LYS A 26 -0.21 -15.83 17.37
C LYS A 26 -1.61 -16.12 17.86
N LEU A 27 -1.73 -16.81 18.99
CA LEU A 27 -3.02 -17.12 19.60
C LEU A 27 -3.72 -15.82 20.00
N PRO A 28 -4.99 -15.61 19.61
CA PRO A 28 -5.71 -14.39 19.92
C PRO A 28 -6.07 -14.35 21.41
N GLU A 29 -5.97 -13.17 22.03
CA GLU A 29 -6.47 -12.95 23.39
C GLU A 29 -7.96 -12.61 23.35
N ILE A 30 -8.80 -13.58 23.71
CA ILE A 30 -10.26 -13.46 23.67
C ILE A 30 -10.80 -13.47 25.09
N PRO A 31 -11.41 -12.38 25.60
CA PRO A 31 -11.97 -12.39 26.94
C PRO A 31 -13.04 -13.49 27.09
N GLY A 32 -12.91 -14.30 28.13
CA GLY A 32 -13.79 -15.44 28.37
C GLY A 32 -13.50 -16.68 27.54
N LEU A 33 -12.44 -16.69 26.72
CA LEU A 33 -11.95 -17.87 26.02
C LEU A 33 -10.43 -17.99 26.19
N GLU A 34 -9.98 -18.98 26.95
CA GLU A 34 -8.56 -19.31 27.04
C GLU A 34 -8.17 -20.21 25.87
N ILE A 35 -7.04 -19.92 25.24
CA ILE A 35 -6.52 -20.71 24.12
C ILE A 35 -5.06 -21.02 24.40
N ALA A 36 -4.68 -22.29 24.25
CA ALA A 36 -3.30 -22.73 24.32
C ALA A 36 -3.02 -23.73 23.21
N ALA A 37 -1.80 -23.71 22.69
CA ALA A 37 -1.37 -24.64 21.66
C ALA A 37 0.02 -25.17 21.97
N VAL A 38 0.25 -26.43 21.62
CA VAL A 38 1.55 -27.10 21.64
C VAL A 38 1.78 -27.60 20.22
N TYR A 39 2.97 -27.34 19.69
CA TYR A 39 3.43 -27.85 18.41
C TYR A 39 4.85 -28.37 18.55
N LYS A 40 5.05 -29.66 18.31
CA LYS A 40 6.34 -30.33 18.36
C LYS A 40 6.55 -31.13 17.07
N PRO A 41 7.28 -30.59 16.09
CA PRO A 41 7.52 -31.30 14.85
C PRO A 41 8.47 -32.49 15.08
N CYS A 42 8.20 -33.61 14.40
CA CYS A 42 9.04 -34.81 14.37
C CYS A 42 10.33 -34.54 13.58
N GLU A 43 10.19 -33.98 12.38
CA GLU A 43 11.30 -33.62 11.50
C GLU A 43 11.61 -32.10 11.54
N HIS A 44 12.44 -31.65 10.60
CA HIS A 44 12.83 -30.24 10.47
C HIS A 44 11.70 -29.33 9.96
N VAL A 45 10.80 -29.89 9.16
CA VAL A 45 9.60 -29.24 8.64
C VAL A 45 8.44 -30.21 8.79
N GLY A 46 7.46 -29.86 9.62
CA GLY A 46 6.30 -30.71 9.90
C GLY A 46 5.16 -30.57 8.89
N GLY A 47 4.26 -31.55 8.82
CA GLY A 47 3.01 -31.51 8.06
C GLY A 47 1.86 -30.87 8.83
N ASP A 48 1.94 -30.90 10.17
CA ASP A 48 0.93 -30.39 11.07
C ASP A 48 0.82 -28.86 11.07
N PHE A 49 -0.42 -28.36 11.13
CA PHE A 49 -0.69 -26.94 11.34
C PHE A 49 -2.01 -26.67 12.07
N TYR A 50 -2.08 -25.50 12.67
CA TYR A 50 -3.33 -24.96 13.19
C TYR A 50 -3.47 -23.48 12.82
N ASP A 51 -4.72 -22.99 12.77
CA ASP A 51 -5.01 -21.59 12.58
C ASP A 51 -6.24 -21.14 13.37
N LEU A 52 -6.25 -19.88 13.79
CA LEU A 52 -7.41 -19.24 14.40
C LEU A 52 -7.63 -17.88 13.76
N PHE A 53 -8.81 -17.67 13.20
CA PHE A 53 -9.17 -16.44 12.52
C PHE A 53 -10.64 -16.14 12.69
N VAL A 54 -11.03 -14.88 12.66
CA VAL A 54 -12.42 -14.49 12.86
C VAL A 54 -13.19 -14.57 11.56
N VAL A 55 -14.35 -15.20 11.66
CA VAL A 55 -15.28 -15.42 10.55
C VAL A 55 -16.51 -14.51 10.65
N GLY A 56 -16.73 -13.88 11.81
CA GLY A 56 -17.78 -12.89 11.99
C GLY A 56 -17.72 -12.20 13.36
N ARG A 57 -18.59 -11.21 13.60
CA ARG A 57 -18.54 -10.33 14.78
C ARG A 57 -18.40 -11.04 16.14
N TYR A 58 -18.97 -12.24 16.27
CA TYR A 58 -18.88 -13.07 17.48
C TYR A 58 -18.36 -14.49 17.19
N ARG A 59 -17.83 -14.71 15.98
CA ARG A 59 -17.57 -16.04 15.44
C ARG A 59 -16.09 -16.23 15.15
N LEU A 60 -15.50 -17.22 15.79
CA LEU A 60 -14.10 -17.60 15.62
C LEU A 60 -14.01 -18.89 14.81
N GLY A 61 -13.28 -18.85 13.70
CA GLY A 61 -12.85 -20.02 12.95
C GLY A 61 -11.64 -20.66 13.63
N ILE A 62 -11.72 -21.97 13.83
CA ILE A 62 -10.72 -22.80 14.49
C ILE A 62 -10.35 -23.91 13.52
N VAL A 63 -9.06 -24.01 13.21
CA VAL A 63 -8.51 -24.98 12.26
C VAL A 63 -7.41 -25.77 12.93
N ILE A 64 -7.42 -27.09 12.71
CA ILE A 64 -6.25 -27.96 12.85
C ILE A 64 -6.22 -28.89 11.64
N GLY A 65 -5.03 -29.21 11.15
CA GLY A 65 -4.86 -30.11 10.03
C GLY A 65 -3.48 -30.68 9.94
N ASP A 66 -3.38 -31.72 9.13
CA ASP A 66 -2.16 -32.44 8.81
C ASP A 66 -2.11 -32.69 7.31
N VAL A 67 -0.91 -32.53 6.73
CA VAL A 67 -0.64 -32.73 5.31
C VAL A 67 0.16 -34.01 5.16
N SER A 68 -0.36 -34.95 4.37
CA SER A 68 0.34 -36.21 4.13
C SER A 68 1.71 -35.98 3.48
N GLY A 69 2.77 -36.57 4.05
CA GLY A 69 4.14 -36.46 3.58
C GLY A 69 4.99 -35.52 4.46
N HIS A 70 6.25 -35.31 4.09
CA HIS A 70 7.20 -34.52 4.89
C HIS A 70 8.05 -33.60 4.01
N GLY A 71 8.63 -32.56 4.61
CA GLY A 71 9.53 -31.61 3.93
C GLY A 71 8.83 -30.45 3.20
N VAL A 72 9.48 -29.94 2.15
CA VAL A 72 9.09 -28.66 1.51
C VAL A 72 7.75 -28.75 0.77
N GLU A 73 7.44 -29.91 0.16
CA GLU A 73 6.20 -30.13 -0.58
C GLU A 73 4.97 -30.09 0.35
N ALA A 74 5.05 -30.79 1.49
CA ALA A 74 4.03 -30.72 2.54
C ALA A 74 3.85 -29.28 3.05
N ALA A 75 4.95 -28.54 3.26
CA ALA A 75 4.88 -27.15 3.72
C ALA A 75 4.23 -26.19 2.70
N LEU A 76 4.41 -26.40 1.39
CA LEU A 76 3.74 -25.61 0.37
C LEU A 76 2.24 -25.87 0.35
N ILE A 77 1.83 -27.13 0.46
CA ILE A 77 0.42 -27.53 0.52
C ILE A 77 -0.23 -27.04 1.81
N MET A 78 0.48 -27.11 2.94
CA MET A 78 0.07 -26.53 4.22
C MET A 78 -0.20 -25.03 4.07
N ALA A 79 0.72 -24.28 3.43
CA ALA A 79 0.54 -22.85 3.19
C ALA A 79 -0.65 -22.55 2.28
N ALA A 80 -0.85 -23.34 1.21
CA ALA A 80 -1.98 -23.20 0.29
C ALA A 80 -3.32 -23.50 0.99
N ALA A 81 -3.41 -24.59 1.75
CA ALA A 81 -4.59 -24.97 2.53
C ALA A 81 -4.94 -23.91 3.57
N LYS A 82 -3.94 -23.44 4.34
CA LYS A 82 -4.10 -22.36 5.31
C LYS A 82 -4.61 -21.08 4.65
N LYS A 83 -4.05 -20.70 3.49
CA LYS A 83 -4.49 -19.49 2.79
C LYS A 83 -5.89 -19.63 2.22
N ALA A 84 -6.23 -20.77 1.63
CA ALA A 84 -7.57 -21.06 1.13
C ALA A 84 -8.62 -21.02 2.25
N LEU A 85 -8.30 -21.57 3.43
CA LEU A 85 -9.17 -21.49 4.61
C LEU A 85 -9.41 -20.06 5.07
N GLN A 86 -8.37 -19.23 5.08
CA GLN A 86 -8.53 -17.81 5.44
C GLN A 86 -9.39 -17.07 4.42
N ILE A 87 -9.28 -17.37 3.12
CA ILE A 87 -10.06 -16.72 2.06
C ILE A 87 -11.53 -17.16 2.15
N HIS A 88 -11.79 -18.45 2.16
CA HIS A 88 -13.15 -19.00 2.10
C HIS A 88 -13.86 -19.00 3.44
N GLY A 89 -13.12 -19.00 4.54
CA GLY A 89 -13.67 -18.96 5.89
C GLY A 89 -14.12 -17.56 6.32
N GLN A 90 -13.69 -16.49 5.64
CA GLN A 90 -14.10 -15.13 5.97
C GLN A 90 -15.60 -14.92 5.70
N GLY A 91 -16.36 -14.57 6.74
CA GLY A 91 -17.81 -14.42 6.64
C GLY A 91 -18.58 -15.73 6.60
N ALA A 92 -17.89 -16.88 6.64
CA ALA A 92 -18.51 -18.18 6.47
C ALA A 92 -19.59 -18.45 7.53
N MET A 93 -20.68 -19.07 7.09
CA MET A 93 -21.78 -19.54 7.95
C MET A 93 -21.70 -21.04 8.22
N SER A 94 -21.08 -21.80 7.31
CA SER A 94 -20.99 -23.26 7.34
C SER A 94 -19.53 -23.72 7.20
N PRO A 95 -18.98 -24.43 8.21
CA PRO A 95 -17.74 -25.18 8.06
C PRO A 95 -17.72 -26.12 6.86
N LYS A 96 -18.80 -26.85 6.59
CA LYS A 96 -18.91 -27.79 5.47
C LYS A 96 -18.76 -27.09 4.12
N GLU A 97 -19.46 -25.99 3.89
CA GLU A 97 -19.34 -25.21 2.65
C GLU A 97 -17.93 -24.64 2.48
N THR A 98 -17.32 -24.21 3.59
CA THR A 98 -15.94 -23.72 3.60
C THR A 98 -14.96 -24.82 3.17
N LEU A 99 -15.07 -26.02 3.73
CA LEU A 99 -14.22 -27.16 3.37
C LEU A 99 -14.40 -27.57 1.90
N LEU A 100 -15.61 -27.45 1.36
CA LEU A 100 -15.87 -27.68 -0.07
C LEU A 100 -15.15 -26.68 -0.97
N ALA A 101 -15.24 -25.40 -0.64
CA ALA A 101 -14.55 -24.34 -1.38
C ALA A 101 -13.02 -24.46 -1.28
N VAL A 102 -12.51 -24.81 -0.10
CA VAL A 102 -11.08 -25.08 0.12
C VAL A 102 -10.61 -26.25 -0.73
N ASN A 103 -11.31 -27.40 -0.68
CA ASN A 103 -10.96 -28.56 -1.50
C ASN A 103 -10.91 -28.22 -2.99
N ASN A 104 -11.88 -27.45 -3.48
CA ASN A 104 -11.93 -27.01 -4.88
C ASN A 104 -10.77 -26.10 -5.27
N SER A 105 -10.26 -25.31 -4.33
CA SER A 105 -9.17 -24.37 -4.57
C SER A 105 -7.80 -25.05 -4.60
N ILE A 106 -7.56 -25.99 -3.68
CA ILE A 106 -6.24 -26.60 -3.52
C ILE A 106 -6.06 -27.85 -4.38
N LYS A 107 -7.12 -28.64 -4.60
CA LYS A 107 -7.02 -29.93 -5.29
C LYS A 107 -6.38 -29.88 -6.69
N PRO A 108 -6.63 -28.88 -7.55
CA PRO A 108 -6.00 -28.81 -8.88
C PRO A 108 -4.47 -28.71 -8.83
N GLU A 109 -3.92 -28.17 -7.75
CA GLU A 109 -2.49 -27.94 -7.55
C GLU A 109 -1.84 -29.05 -6.72
N MET A 110 -2.63 -29.99 -6.18
CA MET A 110 -2.12 -31.05 -5.33
C MET A 110 -1.48 -32.20 -6.15
N PRO A 111 -0.27 -32.64 -5.78
CA PRO A 111 0.37 -33.81 -6.36
C PRO A 111 -0.48 -35.07 -6.17
N GLN A 112 -0.35 -36.02 -7.11
CA GLN A 112 -1.08 -37.28 -7.04
C GLN A 112 -0.68 -38.08 -5.79
N GLY A 113 -1.67 -38.50 -5.00
CA GLY A 113 -1.44 -39.25 -3.77
C GLY A 113 -1.23 -38.39 -2.53
N THR A 114 -1.17 -37.06 -2.66
CA THR A 114 -1.14 -36.16 -1.51
C THR A 114 -2.55 -35.80 -1.07
N PHE A 115 -2.77 -35.75 0.24
CA PHE A 115 -4.04 -35.36 0.85
C PHE A 115 -3.80 -34.48 2.09
N VAL A 116 -4.83 -33.75 2.50
CA VAL A 116 -4.82 -32.96 3.74
C VAL A 116 -5.96 -33.45 4.61
N SER A 117 -5.64 -33.92 5.82
CA SER A 117 -6.63 -34.14 6.85
C SER A 117 -6.90 -32.80 7.55
N LEU A 118 -8.17 -32.43 7.71
CA LEU A 118 -8.51 -31.11 8.26
C LEU A 118 -9.75 -31.15 9.14
N PHE A 119 -9.70 -30.47 10.28
CA PHE A 119 -10.87 -30.15 11.11
C PHE A 119 -11.09 -28.65 11.10
N PHE A 120 -12.31 -28.23 10.76
CA PHE A 120 -12.69 -26.82 10.79
C PHE A 120 -13.95 -26.62 11.62
N ALA A 121 -13.89 -25.69 12.56
CA ALA A 121 -15.03 -25.31 13.38
C ALA A 121 -15.22 -23.81 13.44
N ILE A 122 -16.47 -23.39 13.61
CA ILE A 122 -16.88 -22.02 13.87
C ILE A 122 -17.49 -21.99 15.27
N LEU A 123 -16.81 -21.31 16.20
CA LEU A 123 -17.28 -21.05 17.55
C LEU A 123 -18.02 -19.71 17.56
N ASP A 124 -19.35 -19.73 17.74
CA ASP A 124 -20.15 -18.54 18.00
C ASP A 124 -20.22 -18.27 19.50
N LEU A 125 -19.50 -17.25 19.93
CA LEU A 125 -19.38 -16.87 21.35
C LEU A 125 -20.65 -16.21 21.90
N LYS A 126 -21.54 -15.73 21.03
CA LYS A 126 -22.80 -15.09 21.42
C LYS A 126 -23.90 -16.13 21.53
N GLU A 127 -24.05 -16.97 20.51
CA GLU A 127 -25.05 -18.04 20.49
C GLU A 127 -24.59 -19.26 21.30
N GLN A 128 -23.31 -19.30 21.70
CA GLN A 128 -22.68 -20.36 22.51
C GLN A 128 -22.70 -21.72 21.80
N THR A 129 -22.48 -21.70 20.50
CA THR A 129 -22.49 -22.89 19.65
C THR A 129 -21.13 -23.10 19.00
N LEU A 130 -20.76 -24.36 18.82
CA LEU A 130 -19.62 -24.77 18.02
C LEU A 130 -20.12 -25.63 16.86
N THR A 131 -20.12 -25.07 15.66
CA THR A 131 -20.44 -25.82 14.44
C THR A 131 -19.14 -26.31 13.82
N CYS A 132 -19.04 -27.59 13.47
CA CYS A 132 -17.82 -28.19 12.94
C CYS A 132 -18.06 -29.14 11.77
N ALA A 133 -17.05 -29.24 10.91
CA ALA A 133 -16.95 -30.21 9.84
C ALA A 133 -15.53 -30.79 9.81
N ARG A 134 -15.41 -32.04 9.41
CA ARG A 134 -14.17 -32.82 9.48
C ARG A 134 -13.89 -33.47 8.14
N ALA A 135 -12.79 -33.09 7.50
CA ALA A 135 -12.25 -33.73 6.30
C ALA A 135 -11.20 -34.78 6.71
N GLY A 136 -11.66 -35.89 7.30
CA GLY A 136 -10.83 -37.05 7.66
C GLY A 136 -9.89 -36.90 8.86
N HIS A 137 -9.85 -35.74 9.52
CA HIS A 137 -8.93 -35.47 10.65
C HIS A 137 -9.35 -36.14 11.97
N CYS A 138 -8.54 -36.03 13.03
CA CYS A 138 -8.89 -36.49 14.38
C CYS A 138 -10.19 -35.85 14.92
N PRO A 139 -10.93 -36.54 15.80
CA PRO A 139 -12.18 -36.05 16.37
C PRO A 139 -11.96 -34.97 17.43
N LEU A 140 -12.95 -34.10 17.62
CA LEU A 140 -12.96 -33.11 18.70
C LEU A 140 -13.36 -33.79 20.02
N LEU A 141 -12.56 -33.59 21.08
CA LEU A 141 -12.90 -34.00 22.44
C LEU A 141 -13.37 -32.79 23.25
N VAL A 142 -14.51 -32.90 23.93
CA VAL A 142 -15.08 -31.84 24.77
C VAL A 142 -15.39 -32.41 26.14
N THR A 143 -14.83 -31.83 27.20
CA THR A 143 -15.25 -32.12 28.58
C THR A 143 -16.14 -31.01 29.09
N ASN A 144 -17.27 -31.40 29.67
CA ASN A 144 -18.17 -30.43 30.28
C ASN A 144 -17.58 -29.87 31.58
N GLY A 145 -17.59 -28.55 31.72
CA GLY A 145 -16.96 -27.86 32.85
C GLY A 145 -17.55 -28.17 34.22
N HIS A 146 -18.82 -28.58 34.26
CA HIS A 146 -19.55 -28.84 35.50
C HIS A 146 -19.60 -30.32 35.85
N THR A 147 -19.95 -31.17 34.89
CA THR A 147 -20.16 -32.62 35.10
C THR A 147 -18.92 -33.46 34.84
N GLN A 148 -17.90 -32.88 34.19
CA GLN A 148 -16.73 -33.61 33.66
C GLN A 148 -17.12 -34.74 32.69
N ALA A 149 -18.34 -34.71 32.15
CA ALA A 149 -18.76 -35.64 31.11
C ALA A 149 -17.97 -35.36 29.84
N LEU A 150 -17.42 -36.40 29.23
CA LEU A 150 -16.73 -36.32 27.96
C LEU A 150 -17.74 -36.50 26.82
N ARG A 151 -17.63 -35.65 25.80
CA ARG A 151 -18.34 -35.75 24.53
C ARG A 151 -17.29 -35.77 23.42
N GLN A 152 -17.55 -36.53 22.38
CA GLN A 152 -16.70 -36.61 21.20
C GLN A 152 -17.54 -36.20 19.98
N SER A 153 -17.00 -35.31 19.15
CA SER A 153 -17.61 -34.94 17.88
C SER A 153 -16.70 -35.36 16.73
N ALA A 154 -17.25 -36.20 15.87
CA ALA A 154 -16.54 -36.80 14.75
C ALA A 154 -17.43 -36.79 13.49
N PRO A 155 -17.76 -35.61 12.93
CA PRO A 155 -18.56 -35.53 11.70
C PRO A 155 -17.94 -36.39 10.59
N GLY A 156 -18.77 -36.96 9.73
CA GLY A 156 -18.31 -37.67 8.54
C GLY A 156 -17.61 -36.74 7.56
N GLY A 157 -16.59 -37.26 6.87
CA GLY A 157 -15.93 -36.59 5.76
C GLY A 157 -14.63 -37.26 5.37
N MET A 158 -14.38 -37.34 4.07
CA MET A 158 -13.11 -37.81 3.52
C MET A 158 -12.04 -36.72 3.62
N VAL A 159 -10.76 -37.09 3.49
CA VAL A 159 -9.65 -36.11 3.43
C VAL A 159 -9.70 -35.26 2.16
N LEU A 160 -9.14 -34.05 2.23
CA LEU A 160 -9.03 -33.13 1.10
C LEU A 160 -8.07 -33.68 0.04
N GLY A 161 -8.33 -33.36 -1.23
CA GLY A 161 -7.48 -33.74 -2.36
C GLY A 161 -7.70 -35.16 -2.90
N MET A 162 -8.20 -36.10 -2.08
CA MET A 162 -8.26 -37.53 -2.44
C MET A 162 -9.47 -37.93 -3.30
N ALA A 163 -10.67 -37.50 -2.93
CA ALA A 163 -11.91 -37.96 -3.60
C ALA A 163 -12.36 -37.02 -4.74
N ALA A 164 -13.12 -37.55 -5.70
CA ALA A 164 -13.85 -36.73 -6.67
C ALA A 164 -14.79 -35.75 -5.95
N HIS A 165 -15.04 -34.57 -6.54
CA HIS A 165 -15.80 -33.49 -5.90
C HIS A 165 -17.15 -33.97 -5.32
N ASP A 166 -17.93 -34.69 -6.13
CA ASP A 166 -19.25 -35.18 -5.73
C ASP A 166 -19.19 -36.20 -4.58
N MET A 167 -18.14 -37.02 -4.54
CA MET A 167 -17.94 -37.97 -3.44
C MET A 167 -17.56 -37.24 -2.16
N PHE A 168 -16.63 -36.29 -2.24
CA PHE A 168 -16.20 -35.47 -1.12
C PHE A 168 -17.39 -34.70 -0.52
N GLN A 169 -18.20 -34.05 -1.35
CA GLN A 169 -19.41 -33.33 -0.93
C GLN A 169 -20.44 -34.19 -0.22
N ARG A 170 -20.67 -35.42 -0.70
CA ARG A 170 -21.61 -36.36 -0.07
C ARG A 170 -21.07 -36.92 1.25
N SER A 171 -19.75 -37.05 1.37
CA SER A 171 -19.11 -37.56 2.58
C SER A 171 -19.14 -36.57 3.74
N LEU A 172 -19.05 -35.26 3.45
CA LEU A 172 -18.97 -34.23 4.46
C LEU A 172 -20.31 -34.02 5.17
N THR A 173 -20.30 -34.16 6.49
CA THR A 173 -21.40 -33.77 7.37
C THR A 173 -20.96 -32.66 8.30
N GLU A 174 -21.94 -31.98 8.89
CA GLU A 174 -21.73 -30.86 9.79
C GLU A 174 -22.45 -31.17 11.10
N GLU A 175 -21.81 -30.87 12.23
CA GLU A 175 -22.37 -31.08 13.57
C GLU A 175 -22.30 -29.78 14.34
N THR A 176 -23.34 -29.47 15.14
CA THR A 176 -23.36 -28.29 16.01
C THR A 176 -23.52 -28.72 17.46
N LEU A 177 -22.57 -28.32 18.28
CA LEU A 177 -22.57 -28.55 19.71
C LEU A 177 -22.95 -27.27 20.47
N GLN A 178 -23.60 -27.42 21.62
CA GLN A 178 -23.75 -26.36 22.60
C GLN A 178 -22.52 -26.30 23.50
N VAL A 179 -22.04 -25.08 23.77
CA VAL A 179 -20.84 -24.80 24.56
C VAL A 179 -21.23 -24.08 25.85
N GLU A 180 -20.86 -24.66 26.99
CA GLU A 180 -21.16 -24.12 28.31
C GLU A 180 -19.92 -23.52 28.98
N PRO A 181 -20.06 -22.47 29.81
CA PRO A 181 -18.97 -21.98 30.64
C PRO A 181 -18.32 -23.11 31.48
N GLY A 182 -17.00 -23.17 31.44
CA GLY A 182 -16.16 -24.22 32.00
C GLY A 182 -15.81 -25.35 31.01
N ASP A 183 -16.47 -25.45 29.85
CA ASP A 183 -16.15 -26.50 28.87
C ASP A 183 -14.72 -26.37 28.35
N VAL A 184 -14.04 -27.52 28.25
CA VAL A 184 -12.69 -27.63 27.68
C VAL A 184 -12.78 -28.45 26.40
N MET A 185 -12.33 -27.84 25.30
CA MET A 185 -12.31 -28.41 23.95
C MET A 185 -10.86 -28.70 23.57
N LEU A 186 -10.61 -29.91 23.08
CA LEU A 186 -9.29 -30.37 22.65
C LEU A 186 -9.37 -30.83 21.20
N LEU A 187 -8.60 -30.14 20.35
CA LEU A 187 -8.24 -30.59 19.02
C LEU A 187 -6.79 -31.08 19.03
N TYR A 188 -6.50 -32.14 18.29
CA TYR A 188 -5.20 -32.79 18.29
C TYR A 188 -4.95 -33.47 16.95
N THR A 189 -3.69 -33.77 16.67
CA THR A 189 -3.26 -34.54 15.50
C THR A 189 -2.98 -35.99 15.90
N ASP A 190 -3.00 -36.89 14.93
CA ASP A 190 -2.78 -38.33 15.13
C ASP A 190 -1.43 -38.64 15.77
N GLY A 191 -0.39 -37.83 15.53
CA GLY A 191 0.88 -37.97 16.23
C GLY A 191 0.78 -37.88 17.76
N VAL A 192 -0.31 -37.35 18.34
CA VAL A 192 -0.62 -37.45 19.77
C VAL A 192 -1.14 -38.85 20.14
N SER A 193 -2.19 -39.31 19.46
CA SER A 193 -2.87 -40.58 19.78
C SER A 193 -2.04 -41.80 19.38
N GLU A 194 -1.29 -41.70 18.28
CA GLU A 194 -0.45 -42.76 17.73
C GLU A 194 0.99 -42.71 18.27
N THR A 195 1.30 -41.80 19.20
CA THR A 195 2.61 -41.80 19.88
C THR A 195 2.86 -43.17 20.53
N ALA A 196 3.88 -43.87 20.03
CA ALA A 196 4.27 -45.18 20.51
C ALA A 196 5.32 -45.13 21.63
N ASN A 197 5.20 -46.02 22.61
CA ASN A 197 6.24 -46.25 23.62
C ASN A 197 7.28 -47.29 23.15
N ALA A 198 8.28 -47.60 23.99
CA ALA A 198 9.32 -48.58 23.68
C ALA A 198 8.77 -50.01 23.43
N ALA A 199 7.57 -50.32 23.90
CA ALA A 199 6.88 -51.59 23.65
C ALA A 199 5.98 -51.56 22.39
N ARG A 200 5.99 -50.45 21.62
CA ARG A 200 5.10 -50.17 20.48
C ARG A 200 3.62 -50.16 20.84
N GLU A 201 3.31 -49.83 22.09
CA GLU A 201 1.93 -49.49 22.46
C GLU A 201 1.71 -48.00 22.18
N GLU A 202 0.59 -47.67 21.55
CA GLU A 202 0.19 -46.30 21.27
C GLU A 202 -0.41 -45.63 22.52
N PHE A 203 -0.38 -44.28 22.57
CA PHE A 203 -1.03 -43.53 23.64
C PHE A 203 -2.55 -43.71 23.59
N THR A 204 -3.13 -43.81 22.40
CA THR A 204 -4.56 -43.97 22.06
C THR A 204 -5.44 -42.76 22.39
N GLU A 205 -6.51 -42.59 21.61
CA GLU A 205 -7.56 -41.59 21.90
C GLU A 205 -8.21 -41.81 23.28
N GLN A 206 -8.32 -43.06 23.73
CA GLN A 206 -8.93 -43.39 25.02
C GLN A 206 -8.13 -42.82 26.20
N ARG A 207 -6.79 -42.97 26.21
CA ARG A 207 -5.98 -42.37 27.28
C ARG A 207 -5.98 -40.86 27.18
N LEU A 208 -6.00 -40.29 25.98
CA LEU A 208 -6.11 -38.84 25.78
C LEU A 208 -7.41 -38.29 26.38
N ALA A 209 -8.54 -38.96 26.09
CA ALA A 209 -9.85 -38.67 26.65
C ALA A 209 -9.89 -38.75 28.19
N GLU A 210 -9.30 -39.80 28.78
CA GLU A 210 -9.21 -39.95 30.24
C GLU A 210 -8.36 -38.84 30.88
N SER A 211 -7.28 -38.45 30.20
CA SER A 211 -6.36 -37.40 30.66
C SER A 211 -7.02 -36.03 30.60
N LEU A 212 -7.71 -35.71 29.50
CA LEU A 212 -8.52 -34.49 29.39
C LEU A 212 -9.59 -34.42 30.48
N LYS A 213 -10.26 -35.54 30.78
CA LYS A 213 -11.25 -35.62 31.86
C LYS A 213 -10.65 -35.28 33.23
N ARG A 214 -9.47 -35.81 33.55
CA ARG A 214 -8.72 -35.47 34.79
C ARG A 214 -8.34 -33.99 34.84
N LEU A 215 -7.99 -33.41 33.70
CA LEU A 215 -7.51 -32.04 33.56
C LEU A 215 -8.63 -31.01 33.29
N SER A 216 -9.90 -31.44 33.27
CA SER A 216 -11.07 -30.60 32.91
C SER A 216 -11.22 -29.31 33.74
N GLN A 217 -10.61 -29.24 34.93
CA GLN A 217 -10.65 -28.06 35.80
C GLN A 217 -9.41 -27.15 35.66
N ALA A 218 -8.37 -27.57 34.93
CA ALA A 218 -7.14 -26.82 34.74
C ALA A 218 -7.28 -25.78 33.61
N THR A 219 -6.46 -24.72 33.64
CA THR A 219 -6.45 -23.69 32.57
C THR A 219 -6.09 -24.30 31.22
N ALA A 220 -6.46 -23.67 30.10
CA ALA A 220 -6.16 -24.22 28.76
C ALA A 220 -4.65 -24.48 28.58
N ARG A 221 -3.81 -23.60 29.14
CA ARG A 221 -2.36 -23.74 29.13
C ARG A 221 -1.88 -24.95 29.94
N GLU A 222 -2.38 -25.12 31.16
CA GLU A 222 -2.01 -26.27 31.99
C GLU A 222 -2.47 -27.60 31.37
N VAL A 223 -3.64 -27.63 30.73
CA VAL A 223 -4.12 -28.81 30.00
C VAL A 223 -3.14 -29.14 28.88
N ALA A 224 -2.78 -28.16 28.05
CA ALA A 224 -1.85 -28.37 26.94
C ALA A 224 -0.46 -28.83 27.41
N GLU A 225 0.12 -28.16 28.40
CA GLU A 225 1.44 -28.49 28.96
C GLU A 225 1.47 -29.87 29.64
N ARG A 226 0.40 -30.23 30.38
CA ARG A 226 0.35 -31.53 31.09
C ARG A 226 0.03 -32.69 30.15
N LEU A 227 -0.86 -32.51 29.17
CA LEU A 227 -1.11 -33.53 28.15
C LEU A 227 0.15 -33.82 27.34
N GLU A 228 0.88 -32.78 26.93
CA GLU A 228 2.17 -32.95 26.27
C GLU A 228 3.15 -33.72 27.15
N ALA A 229 3.27 -33.36 28.44
CA ALA A 229 4.15 -34.05 29.36
C ALA A 229 3.74 -35.53 29.58
N GLU A 230 2.44 -35.84 29.62
CA GLU A 230 1.94 -37.22 29.72
C GLU A 230 2.27 -38.03 28.46
N VAL A 231 2.12 -37.45 27.26
CA VAL A 231 2.49 -38.07 25.98
C VAL A 231 4.00 -38.29 25.91
N ALA A 232 4.81 -37.31 26.29
CA ALA A 232 6.26 -37.42 26.33
C ALA A 232 6.75 -38.46 27.36
N ALA A 233 6.12 -38.51 28.53
CA ALA A 233 6.42 -39.50 29.56
C ALA A 233 6.05 -40.93 29.10
N PHE A 234 4.92 -41.07 28.40
CA PHE A 234 4.49 -42.35 27.83
C PHE A 234 5.46 -42.84 26.75
N ARG A 235 5.86 -41.96 25.82
CA ARG A 235 6.87 -42.26 24.79
C ARG A 235 8.20 -42.70 25.41
N GLY A 236 8.61 -42.04 26.48
CA GLY A 236 9.90 -42.26 27.13
C GLY A 236 11.06 -41.95 26.18
N GLN A 237 11.91 -42.95 25.93
CA GLN A 237 13.07 -42.83 25.04
C GLN A 237 12.80 -43.28 23.60
N ALA A 238 11.58 -43.71 23.27
CA ALA A 238 11.23 -44.06 21.90
C ALA A 238 11.35 -42.81 20.98
N PRO A 239 11.75 -42.99 19.71
CA PRO A 239 11.79 -41.89 18.75
C PRO A 239 10.38 -41.32 18.54
N GLN A 240 10.31 -40.02 18.24
CA GLN A 240 9.08 -39.43 17.73
C GLN A 240 8.90 -39.89 16.29
N GLU A 241 7.73 -40.40 15.94
CA GLU A 241 7.44 -40.89 14.59
C GLU A 241 6.67 -39.84 13.77
N ASP A 242 5.87 -39.00 14.43
CA ASP A 242 5.05 -37.98 13.77
C ASP A 242 4.96 -36.67 14.56
N ASP A 243 4.50 -35.60 13.91
CA ASP A 243 4.29 -34.29 14.51
C ASP A 243 3.25 -34.35 15.64
N VAL A 244 3.53 -33.64 16.74
CA VAL A 244 2.64 -33.61 17.90
C VAL A 244 2.04 -32.21 18.01
N THR A 245 0.75 -32.10 17.70
CA THR A 245 0.01 -30.84 17.79
C THR A 245 -1.21 -30.96 18.70
N LEU A 246 -1.32 -30.05 19.65
CA LEU A 246 -2.47 -29.90 20.55
C LEU A 246 -2.99 -28.47 20.46
N LEU A 247 -4.29 -28.30 20.32
CA LEU A 247 -4.98 -27.01 20.43
C LEU A 247 -6.11 -27.13 21.46
N VAL A 248 -5.96 -26.41 22.57
CA VAL A 248 -6.87 -26.44 23.71
C VAL A 248 -7.61 -25.10 23.78
N LEU A 249 -8.93 -25.17 23.87
CA LEU A 249 -9.78 -24.01 24.12
C LEU A 249 -10.60 -24.26 25.39
N ARG A 250 -10.60 -23.31 26.32
CA ARG A 250 -11.48 -23.33 27.49
C ARG A 250 -12.41 -22.12 27.45
N TYR A 251 -13.71 -22.40 27.42
CA TYR A 251 -14.73 -21.35 27.39
C TYR A 251 -15.14 -21.01 28.82
N ASN A 252 -14.79 -19.83 29.34
CA ASN A 252 -14.98 -19.48 30.74
C ASN A 252 -16.27 -18.71 31.02
N GLN A 253 -16.76 -17.93 30.06
CA GLN A 253 -17.96 -17.11 30.25
C GLN A 253 -18.56 -16.68 28.91
N LYS A 254 -19.85 -16.33 28.95
CA LYS A 254 -20.55 -15.74 27.80
C LYS A 254 -19.92 -14.42 27.40
N ALA A 255 -19.79 -14.19 26.09
CA ALA A 255 -19.33 -12.91 25.58
C ALA A 255 -20.37 -11.81 25.87
N ASP A 256 -19.92 -10.72 26.48
CA ASP A 256 -20.65 -9.45 26.57
C ASP A 256 -20.14 -8.45 25.51
N ASP A 257 -20.75 -7.27 25.43
CA ASP A 257 -20.35 -6.23 24.49
C ASP A 257 -18.93 -5.67 24.74
N SER A 258 -18.27 -6.00 25.85
CA SER A 258 -16.87 -5.62 26.13
C SER A 258 -15.87 -6.62 25.53
N VAL A 259 -16.28 -7.88 25.35
CA VAL A 259 -15.50 -8.90 24.64
C VAL A 259 -15.31 -8.51 23.16
N LEU A 260 -16.25 -7.76 22.58
CA LEU A 260 -16.14 -7.14 21.24
C LEU A 260 -14.91 -6.26 21.09
N ILE A 261 -14.44 -5.57 22.12
CA ILE A 261 -13.32 -4.61 21.98
C ILE A 261 -11.97 -5.34 21.81
N ARG A 262 -11.89 -6.62 22.21
CA ARG A 262 -10.67 -7.44 22.14
C ARG A 262 -10.76 -8.60 21.14
N LEU A 263 -11.96 -9.16 20.91
CA LEU A 263 -12.24 -10.08 19.80
C LEU A 263 -12.09 -9.40 18.42
N VAL A 264 -12.25 -8.08 18.36
CA VAL A 264 -12.08 -7.25 17.15
C VAL A 264 -10.59 -6.91 16.92
N LYS A 265 -9.80 -7.96 16.80
CA LYS A 265 -8.70 -8.02 15.82
C LYS A 265 -8.67 -9.46 15.35
N PRO A 266 -9.60 -9.88 14.48
CA PRO A 266 -9.58 -9.63 13.02
C PRO A 266 -10.97 -9.54 12.32
N ALA A 267 -11.04 -8.88 11.17
CA ALA A 267 -12.01 -9.11 10.10
C ALA A 267 -11.36 -8.55 8.82
N VAL A 268 -11.73 -9.03 7.64
CA VAL A 268 -11.45 -8.27 6.41
C VAL A 268 -12.04 -6.90 6.66
N ALA A 269 -11.16 -5.93 6.88
CA ALA A 269 -11.51 -4.53 6.82
C ALA A 269 -12.46 -4.35 5.63
N GLN A 270 -13.67 -3.80 5.81
CA GLN A 270 -14.50 -3.41 4.67
C GLN A 270 -13.79 -2.26 3.98
N THR A 271 -12.77 -2.61 3.22
CA THR A 271 -11.76 -1.74 2.67
C THR A 271 -11.11 -2.45 1.50
N ASN A 272 -10.66 -1.63 0.57
CA ASN A 272 -9.68 -2.00 -0.44
C ASN A 272 -8.28 -1.44 -0.11
N LEU A 273 -8.07 -0.89 1.10
CA LEU A 273 -6.77 -0.48 1.60
C LEU A 273 -5.96 -1.71 2.05
N GLY A 274 -4.94 -2.07 1.26
CA GLY A 274 -4.01 -3.13 1.60
C GLY A 274 -3.02 -2.73 2.71
N ALA A 275 -2.33 -3.72 3.28
CA ALA A 275 -1.22 -3.46 4.19
C ALA A 275 -0.17 -2.57 3.48
N PRO A 276 0.29 -1.47 4.09
CA PRO A 276 1.28 -0.60 3.47
C PRO A 276 2.53 -1.38 3.02
N ALA A 277 2.91 -1.28 1.74
CA ALA A 277 4.10 -1.97 1.20
C ALA A 277 5.42 -1.53 1.85
N THR A 278 5.43 -0.38 2.53
CA THR A 278 6.56 0.13 3.31
C THR A 278 6.05 0.76 4.61
N SER A 279 6.93 0.95 5.59
CA SER A 279 6.62 1.68 6.84
C SER A 279 6.14 3.11 6.54
N PHE A 280 5.20 3.62 7.35
CA PHE A 280 4.82 5.03 7.34
C PHE A 280 5.76 5.76 8.30
N VAL A 281 6.45 6.81 7.83
CA VAL A 281 7.51 7.48 8.59
C VAL A 281 7.17 8.95 8.80
N GLY A 282 7.17 9.38 10.07
CA GLY A 282 6.91 10.77 10.46
C GLY A 282 5.44 11.17 10.39
N ARG A 283 5.17 12.48 10.46
CA ARG A 283 3.83 13.08 10.41
C ARG A 283 2.88 12.67 11.53
N GLU A 284 3.41 12.34 12.71
CA GLU A 284 2.59 11.95 13.86
C GLU A 284 1.64 13.07 14.30
N ARG A 285 2.07 14.33 14.14
CA ARG A 285 1.23 15.50 14.44
C ARG A 285 0.09 15.63 13.44
N GLU A 286 0.37 15.59 12.14
CA GLU A 286 -0.64 15.74 11.10
C GLU A 286 -1.64 14.59 11.13
N LEU A 287 -1.19 13.35 11.38
CA LEU A 287 -2.08 12.21 11.60
C LEU A 287 -3.01 12.45 12.79
N LYS A 288 -2.47 12.97 13.91
CA LYS A 288 -3.28 13.28 15.11
C LYS A 288 -4.30 14.37 14.83
N ASP A 289 -3.91 15.45 14.15
CA ASP A 289 -4.77 16.59 13.85
C ASP A 289 -5.87 16.18 12.86
N LEU A 290 -5.55 15.49 11.78
CA LEU A 290 -6.51 14.92 10.82
C LEU A 290 -7.44 13.90 11.49
N SER A 291 -6.90 13.04 12.36
CA SER A 291 -7.72 12.10 13.14
C SER A 291 -8.73 12.82 14.02
N GLY A 292 -8.34 13.95 14.60
CA GLY A 292 -9.24 14.81 15.37
C GLY A 292 -10.40 15.34 14.51
N LEU A 293 -10.10 15.83 13.31
CA LEU A 293 -11.11 16.33 12.37
C LEU A 293 -12.09 15.23 11.93
N LEU A 294 -11.60 14.04 11.62
CA LEU A 294 -12.44 12.91 11.19
C LEU A 294 -13.30 12.33 12.32
N ARG A 295 -12.91 12.52 13.59
CA ARG A 295 -13.68 12.10 14.76
C ARG A 295 -14.80 13.08 15.12
N ASP A 296 -14.76 14.32 14.66
CA ASP A 296 -15.84 15.27 14.86
C ASP A 296 -17.06 14.84 14.02
N ASP A 297 -18.19 14.57 14.66
CA ASP A 297 -19.44 14.17 13.99
C ASP A 297 -20.05 15.29 13.14
N LYS A 298 -19.64 16.55 13.37
CA LYS A 298 -20.10 17.71 12.58
C LYS A 298 -19.29 17.88 11.29
N LEU A 299 -18.07 17.36 11.23
CA LEU A 299 -17.18 17.47 10.08
C LEU A 299 -17.30 16.22 9.21
N ARG A 300 -17.87 16.40 8.02
CA ARG A 300 -18.16 15.30 7.07
C ARG A 300 -17.32 15.32 5.81
N LEU A 301 -16.62 16.42 5.55
CA LEU A 301 -15.75 16.58 4.38
C LEU A 301 -14.46 17.27 4.82
N VAL A 302 -13.36 16.53 4.75
CA VAL A 302 -12.01 17.06 4.95
C VAL A 302 -11.27 16.96 3.62
N THR A 303 -10.72 18.07 3.15
CA THR A 303 -9.89 18.13 1.94
C THR A 303 -8.44 18.38 2.35
N ILE A 304 -7.57 17.41 2.12
CA ILE A 304 -6.12 17.55 2.26
C ILE A 304 -5.60 18.27 1.02
N THR A 305 -5.12 19.50 1.21
CA THR A 305 -4.50 20.32 0.16
C THR A 305 -2.97 20.34 0.34
N GLY A 306 -2.24 20.68 -0.72
CA GLY A 306 -0.78 20.83 -0.66
C GLY A 306 -0.10 20.53 -1.99
N PRO A 307 1.16 20.94 -2.17
CA PRO A 307 1.94 20.69 -3.39
C PRO A 307 2.04 19.21 -3.78
N GLY A 308 2.40 18.93 -5.04
CA GLY A 308 2.79 17.60 -5.50
C GLY A 308 3.95 17.03 -4.66
N GLY A 309 4.01 15.71 -4.50
CA GLY A 309 5.13 15.06 -3.77
C GLY A 309 5.14 15.22 -2.24
N THR A 310 4.22 15.98 -1.65
CA THR A 310 4.09 16.16 -0.18
C THR A 310 3.55 14.93 0.58
N GLY A 311 3.08 13.91 -0.12
CA GLY A 311 2.59 12.67 0.49
C GLY A 311 1.11 12.66 0.87
N LYS A 312 0.27 13.49 0.23
CA LYS A 312 -1.20 13.52 0.44
C LYS A 312 -1.84 12.13 0.32
N THR A 313 -1.55 11.39 -0.76
CA THR A 313 -2.02 10.02 -0.96
C THR A 313 -1.55 9.09 0.16
N ARG A 314 -0.30 9.24 0.60
CA ARG A 314 0.29 8.37 1.62
C ARG A 314 -0.37 8.57 2.98
N ILE A 315 -0.59 9.82 3.39
CA ILE A 315 -1.25 10.12 4.67
C ILE A 315 -2.76 9.81 4.62
N SER A 316 -3.42 10.00 3.47
CA SER A 316 -4.85 9.67 3.33
C SER A 316 -5.10 8.16 3.38
N GLN A 317 -4.23 7.35 2.78
CA GLN A 317 -4.27 5.89 2.90
C GLN A 317 -3.97 5.41 4.33
N GLN A 318 -2.96 5.99 5.00
CA GLN A 318 -2.65 5.65 6.39
C GLN A 318 -3.83 5.97 7.31
N LEU A 319 -4.44 7.16 7.17
CA LEU A 319 -5.65 7.51 7.91
C LEU A 319 -6.82 6.60 7.57
N GLY A 320 -7.03 6.29 6.29
CA GLY A 320 -8.05 5.34 5.87
C GLY A 320 -7.89 3.99 6.59
N TYR A 321 -6.66 3.49 6.66
CA TYR A 321 -6.31 2.25 7.35
C TYR A 321 -6.58 2.35 8.86
N ASP A 322 -6.13 3.42 9.51
CA ASP A 322 -6.32 3.66 10.95
C ASP A 322 -7.81 3.81 11.34
N PHE A 323 -8.66 4.20 10.39
CA PHE A 323 -10.10 4.42 10.59
C PHE A 323 -11.00 3.29 10.10
N VAL A 324 -10.44 2.23 9.52
CA VAL A 324 -11.20 1.03 9.11
C VAL A 324 -12.14 0.57 10.23
N ASP A 325 -11.60 0.41 11.45
CA ASP A 325 -12.34 -0.15 12.59
C ASP A 325 -13.27 0.88 13.26
N ARG A 326 -13.09 2.17 12.95
CA ARG A 326 -13.94 3.24 13.49
C ARG A 326 -15.30 3.26 12.83
N PHE A 327 -15.39 2.81 11.58
CA PHE A 327 -16.59 2.90 10.76
C PHE A 327 -17.22 1.51 10.55
N PRO A 328 -18.50 1.29 10.93
CA PRO A 328 -19.14 -0.01 10.73
C PRO A 328 -19.30 -0.44 9.25
N GLY A 329 -19.24 0.50 8.31
CA GLY A 329 -19.18 0.27 6.86
C GLY A 329 -17.76 0.33 6.28
N GLY A 330 -16.74 0.44 7.15
CA GLY A 330 -15.32 0.45 6.82
C GLY A 330 -14.79 1.76 6.22
N ALA A 331 -13.61 1.68 5.62
CA ALA A 331 -12.93 2.80 4.96
C ALA A 331 -12.57 2.38 3.53
N TRP A 332 -12.87 3.19 2.52
CA TRP A 332 -12.72 2.82 1.11
C TRP A 332 -11.88 3.86 0.39
N PHE A 333 -11.02 3.42 -0.50
CA PHE A 333 -10.11 4.27 -1.26
C PHE A 333 -10.44 4.23 -2.75
N ALA A 334 -10.58 5.38 -3.38
CA ALA A 334 -10.76 5.49 -4.82
C ALA A 334 -9.69 6.43 -5.37
N ASP A 335 -8.81 5.89 -6.22
CA ASP A 335 -7.83 6.67 -6.97
C ASP A 335 -8.49 7.27 -8.20
N LEU A 336 -8.76 8.57 -8.15
CA LEU A 336 -9.45 9.25 -9.24
C LEU A 336 -8.49 9.68 -10.35
N SER A 337 -7.24 9.23 -10.39
CA SER A 337 -6.22 9.72 -11.34
C SER A 337 -6.57 9.58 -12.82
N GLU A 338 -7.48 8.68 -13.18
CA GLU A 338 -7.95 8.51 -14.57
C GLU A 338 -9.35 9.09 -14.81
N ALA A 339 -10.02 9.57 -13.76
CA ALA A 339 -11.36 10.13 -13.87
C ALA A 339 -11.33 11.52 -14.51
N THR A 340 -12.16 11.73 -15.54
CA THR A 340 -12.27 13.00 -16.26
C THR A 340 -13.71 13.55 -16.33
N SER A 341 -14.69 12.81 -15.79
CA SER A 341 -16.11 13.15 -15.77
C SER A 341 -16.78 12.73 -14.46
N ALA A 342 -18.02 13.16 -14.22
CA ALA A 342 -18.80 12.74 -13.04
C ALA A 342 -19.06 11.22 -13.03
N GLU A 343 -19.35 10.66 -14.21
CA GLU A 343 -19.54 9.23 -14.43
C GLU A 343 -18.25 8.46 -14.13
N GLY A 344 -17.09 8.99 -14.55
CA GLY A 344 -15.78 8.39 -14.27
C GLY A 344 -15.46 8.31 -12.78
N ILE A 345 -15.82 9.34 -12.01
CA ILE A 345 -15.72 9.30 -10.54
C ILE A 345 -16.66 8.21 -9.99
N GLY A 346 -17.91 8.18 -10.46
CA GLY A 346 -18.89 7.18 -10.05
C GLY A 346 -18.41 5.75 -10.29
N HIS A 347 -17.90 5.46 -11.49
CA HIS A 347 -17.32 4.16 -11.84
C HIS A 347 -16.17 3.77 -10.92
N THR A 348 -15.24 4.69 -10.66
CA THR A 348 -14.07 4.43 -9.80
C THR A 348 -14.51 4.07 -8.38
N VAL A 349 -15.52 4.77 -7.84
CA VAL A 349 -16.05 4.50 -6.50
C VAL A 349 -16.83 3.17 -6.46
N LEU A 350 -17.65 2.86 -7.47
CA LEU A 350 -18.36 1.58 -7.55
C LEU A 350 -17.39 0.40 -7.66
N GLN A 351 -16.32 0.56 -8.45
CA GLN A 351 -15.25 -0.43 -8.55
C GLN A 351 -14.55 -0.63 -7.20
N ALA A 352 -14.24 0.45 -6.47
CA ALA A 352 -13.68 0.35 -5.13
C ALA A 352 -14.61 -0.45 -4.19
N PHE A 353 -15.93 -0.29 -4.31
CA PHE A 353 -16.92 -1.04 -3.55
C PHE A 353 -17.17 -2.47 -4.04
N GLY A 354 -16.62 -2.88 -5.18
CA GLY A 354 -16.91 -4.17 -5.82
C GLY A 354 -18.34 -4.28 -6.37
N VAL A 355 -18.99 -3.14 -6.66
CA VAL A 355 -20.37 -3.12 -7.17
C VAL A 355 -20.34 -3.09 -8.71
N PRO A 356 -20.90 -4.11 -9.39
CA PRO A 356 -20.97 -4.10 -10.84
C PRO A 356 -21.92 -3.00 -11.31
N VAL A 357 -21.51 -2.27 -12.35
CA VAL A 357 -22.35 -1.25 -12.97
C VAL A 357 -23.25 -1.93 -13.99
N ALA A 358 -24.52 -2.12 -13.66
CA ALA A 358 -25.51 -2.68 -14.56
C ALA A 358 -26.73 -1.75 -14.61
N GLY A 359 -27.13 -1.32 -15.81
CA GLY A 359 -28.33 -0.50 -16.04
C GLY A 359 -28.08 0.78 -16.83
N GLN A 360 -29.13 1.61 -16.94
CA GLN A 360 -29.09 2.91 -17.65
C GLN A 360 -28.92 4.12 -16.69
N GLU A 361 -28.85 3.89 -15.38
CA GLU A 361 -28.64 4.98 -14.40
C GLU A 361 -27.20 5.49 -14.43
N ALA A 362 -27.04 6.80 -14.22
CA ALA A 362 -25.73 7.44 -14.17
C ALA A 362 -24.92 6.92 -12.96
N PRO A 363 -23.65 6.49 -13.11
CA PRO A 363 -22.86 5.86 -12.04
C PRO A 363 -22.79 6.67 -10.74
N GLU A 364 -22.68 7.99 -10.81
CA GLU A 364 -22.65 8.86 -9.63
C GLU A 364 -23.97 8.88 -8.86
N GLN A 365 -25.10 8.61 -9.53
CA GLN A 365 -26.40 8.45 -8.85
C GLN A 365 -26.49 7.08 -8.18
N VAL A 366 -25.98 6.03 -8.84
CA VAL A 366 -25.89 4.68 -8.28
C VAL A 366 -25.04 4.70 -7.00
N VAL A 367 -23.89 5.41 -7.01
CA VAL A 367 -23.08 5.62 -5.79
C VAL A 367 -23.91 6.24 -4.68
N ALA A 368 -24.74 7.25 -4.98
CA ALA A 368 -25.57 7.89 -3.96
C ALA A 368 -26.54 6.90 -3.31
N SER A 369 -27.19 6.04 -4.10
CA SER A 369 -28.09 4.99 -3.62
C SER A 369 -27.36 3.90 -2.82
N VAL A 370 -26.17 3.49 -3.27
CA VAL A 370 -25.32 2.52 -2.56
C VAL A 370 -24.89 3.08 -1.20
N LEU A 371 -24.45 4.33 -1.17
CA LEU A 371 -24.03 5.00 0.07
C LEU A 371 -25.20 5.17 1.04
N GLU A 372 -26.40 5.50 0.56
CA GLU A 372 -27.59 5.66 1.40
C GLU A 372 -27.98 4.37 2.15
N GLN A 373 -27.78 3.21 1.52
CA GLN A 373 -28.09 1.90 2.12
C GLN A 373 -26.96 1.32 2.99
N ARG A 374 -25.75 1.89 2.91
CA ARG A 374 -24.58 1.39 3.65
C ARG A 374 -24.58 1.88 5.09
N LYS A 375 -23.81 1.16 5.92
CA LYS A 375 -23.48 1.61 7.27
C LYS A 375 -22.52 2.82 7.21
N PRO A 376 -22.40 3.62 8.28
CA PRO A 376 -21.43 4.72 8.36
C PRO A 376 -20.03 4.27 7.92
N LEU A 377 -19.47 4.96 6.93
CA LEU A 377 -18.18 4.65 6.31
C LEU A 377 -17.34 5.91 6.05
N LEU A 378 -16.04 5.71 5.87
CA LEU A 378 -15.11 6.71 5.35
C LEU A 378 -14.84 6.43 3.87
N LEU A 379 -15.06 7.42 3.01
CA LEU A 379 -14.66 7.37 1.61
C LEU A 379 -13.48 8.30 1.38
N VAL A 380 -12.34 7.72 1.04
CA VAL A 380 -11.10 8.41 0.67
C VAL A 380 -11.07 8.55 -0.85
N LEU A 381 -11.04 9.79 -1.34
CA LEU A 381 -10.99 10.13 -2.76
C LEU A 381 -9.65 10.80 -3.05
N ASP A 382 -8.79 10.12 -3.79
CA ASP A 382 -7.45 10.61 -4.11
C ASP A 382 -7.42 11.29 -5.49
N ASN A 383 -6.53 12.27 -5.68
CA ASN A 383 -6.31 12.97 -6.96
C ASN A 383 -7.55 13.74 -7.47
N PHE A 384 -8.29 14.41 -6.58
CA PHE A 384 -9.52 15.11 -6.95
C PHE A 384 -9.25 16.39 -7.77
N GLU A 385 -8.01 16.91 -7.79
CA GLU A 385 -7.67 18.20 -8.45
C GLU A 385 -8.12 18.31 -9.91
N GLN A 386 -8.13 17.21 -10.66
CA GLN A 386 -8.50 17.20 -12.07
C GLN A 386 -10.02 17.21 -12.31
N VAL A 387 -10.79 16.84 -11.29
CA VAL A 387 -12.25 16.68 -11.37
C VAL A 387 -13.02 17.59 -10.42
N VAL A 388 -12.36 18.63 -9.87
CA VAL A 388 -12.96 19.62 -8.95
C VAL A 388 -14.29 20.18 -9.49
N LYS A 389 -14.38 20.44 -10.79
CA LYS A 389 -15.61 20.95 -11.46
C LYS A 389 -16.85 20.03 -11.28
N TYR A 390 -16.65 18.76 -10.94
CA TYR A 390 -17.71 17.77 -10.70
C TYR A 390 -18.03 17.54 -9.22
N ALA A 391 -17.36 18.24 -8.28
CA ALA A 391 -17.55 18.07 -6.84
C ALA A 391 -19.01 18.17 -6.39
N LYS A 392 -19.75 19.16 -6.93
CA LYS A 392 -21.17 19.38 -6.60
C LYS A 392 -22.08 18.26 -7.11
N LYS A 393 -21.78 17.70 -8.30
CA LYS A 393 -22.55 16.60 -8.90
C LYS A 393 -22.25 15.23 -8.27
N THR A 394 -21.14 15.10 -7.54
CA THR A 394 -20.71 13.85 -6.90
C THR A 394 -20.78 13.97 -5.38
N ILE A 395 -19.72 14.39 -4.71
CA ILE A 395 -19.64 14.50 -3.24
C ILE A 395 -20.79 15.36 -2.69
N GLY A 396 -21.15 16.45 -3.38
CA GLY A 396 -22.29 17.29 -3.00
C GLY A 396 -23.60 16.49 -2.94
N LEU A 397 -23.91 15.73 -4.00
CA LEU A 397 -25.06 14.82 -4.07
C LEU A 397 -24.99 13.72 -3.00
N TRP A 398 -23.84 13.06 -2.86
CA TRP A 398 -23.66 11.95 -1.92
C TRP A 398 -23.80 12.40 -0.46
N ARG A 399 -23.31 13.59 -0.11
CA ARG A 399 -23.46 14.13 1.24
C ARG A 399 -24.90 14.45 1.61
N GLN A 400 -25.73 14.80 0.63
CA GLN A 400 -27.16 15.04 0.82
C GLN A 400 -27.91 13.72 1.05
N ARG A 401 -27.62 12.68 0.26
CA ARG A 401 -28.33 11.38 0.38
C ARG A 401 -27.82 10.48 1.50
N ALA A 402 -26.53 10.55 1.83
CA ALA A 402 -25.90 9.68 2.81
C ALA A 402 -25.31 10.50 3.97
N PRO A 403 -26.14 11.01 4.91
CA PRO A 403 -25.72 11.87 6.00
C PRO A 403 -24.70 11.24 6.96
N HIS A 404 -24.60 9.91 6.96
CA HIS A 404 -23.73 9.13 7.82
C HIS A 404 -22.33 8.87 7.22
N VAL A 405 -22.09 9.25 5.96
CA VAL A 405 -20.81 9.05 5.27
C VAL A 405 -19.88 10.24 5.50
N ARG A 406 -18.61 9.95 5.73
CA ARG A 406 -17.51 10.92 5.80
C ARG A 406 -16.62 10.81 4.58
N PHE A 407 -16.11 11.95 4.13
CA PHE A 407 -15.27 12.06 2.96
C PHE A 407 -13.91 12.65 3.35
N LEU A 408 -12.85 11.95 2.96
CA LEU A 408 -11.48 12.46 3.01
C LEU A 408 -10.99 12.60 1.57
N VAL A 409 -10.69 13.82 1.14
CA VAL A 409 -10.32 14.09 -0.25
C VAL A 409 -8.88 14.57 -0.30
N THR A 410 -8.08 14.10 -1.25
CA THR A 410 -6.81 14.75 -1.59
C THR A 410 -7.00 15.57 -2.86
N SER A 411 -6.49 16.79 -2.84
CA SER A 411 -6.58 17.73 -3.97
C SER A 411 -5.46 18.77 -3.88
N ARG A 412 -5.29 19.58 -4.92
CA ARG A 412 -4.44 20.79 -4.88
C ARG A 412 -5.23 22.05 -4.57
N ALA A 413 -6.54 21.99 -4.70
CA ALA A 413 -7.45 23.10 -4.44
C ALA A 413 -8.70 22.61 -3.70
N LEU A 414 -9.40 23.54 -3.06
CA LEU A 414 -10.67 23.27 -2.42
C LEU A 414 -11.76 22.92 -3.44
N LEU A 415 -12.70 22.10 -3.00
CA LEU A 415 -13.81 21.62 -3.81
C LEU A 415 -14.95 22.64 -3.92
N GLY A 416 -14.98 23.63 -3.01
CA GLY A 416 -16.01 24.67 -2.97
C GLY A 416 -17.36 24.16 -2.46
N LEU A 417 -17.35 23.12 -1.63
CA LEU A 417 -18.57 22.52 -1.06
C LEU A 417 -18.86 23.07 0.34
N GLU A 418 -20.13 23.24 0.67
CA GLU A 418 -20.53 23.71 2.01
C GLU A 418 -20.14 22.71 3.10
N GLY A 419 -19.52 23.20 4.18
CA GLY A 419 -19.01 22.35 5.27
C GLY A 419 -17.75 21.56 4.91
N GLU A 420 -17.05 21.96 3.84
CA GLU A 420 -15.68 21.53 3.55
C GLU A 420 -14.69 22.10 4.57
N ARG A 421 -13.82 21.24 5.09
CA ARG A 421 -12.70 21.63 5.97
C ARG A 421 -11.38 21.39 5.26
N GLU A 422 -10.63 22.45 5.05
CA GLU A 422 -9.25 22.36 4.54
C GLU A 422 -8.29 21.84 5.60
N PHE A 423 -7.39 20.95 5.19
CA PHE A 423 -6.17 20.60 5.91
C PHE A 423 -4.96 20.76 4.98
N VAL A 424 -4.15 21.80 5.18
CA VAL A 424 -2.96 22.05 4.36
C VAL A 424 -1.83 21.15 4.81
N LEU A 425 -1.37 20.27 3.93
CA LEU A 425 -0.23 19.39 4.15
C LEU A 425 1.05 20.02 3.59
N GLY A 426 1.92 20.47 4.49
CA GLY A 426 3.23 21.02 4.13
C GLY A 426 4.31 19.94 3.93
N PRO A 427 5.51 20.34 3.47
CA PRO A 427 6.70 19.47 3.46
C PRO A 427 7.05 18.95 4.86
N LEU A 428 7.91 17.93 4.94
CA LEU A 428 8.35 17.38 6.22
C LEU A 428 9.27 18.36 6.94
N PRO A 429 9.16 18.48 8.28
CA PRO A 429 10.13 19.21 9.08
C PRO A 429 11.55 18.75 8.76
N SER A 430 12.37 19.70 8.31
CA SER A 430 13.76 19.47 7.91
C SER A 430 14.72 20.30 8.77
N PRO A 431 15.92 19.78 9.05
CA PRO A 431 16.91 20.51 9.82
C PRO A 431 17.47 21.70 9.02
N SER A 432 17.60 22.86 9.66
CA SER A 432 18.21 24.05 9.04
C SER A 432 19.74 24.05 9.07
N ALA A 433 20.35 23.15 9.85
CA ALA A 433 21.80 23.00 9.98
C ALA A 433 22.17 21.54 10.28
N GLY A 434 23.45 21.21 10.13
CA GLY A 434 24.00 19.92 10.57
C GLY A 434 23.86 19.73 12.08
N GLY A 435 23.93 18.47 12.51
CA GLY A 435 23.83 18.12 13.92
C GLY A 435 24.27 16.69 14.19
N THR A 436 24.25 16.31 15.47
CA THR A 436 24.48 14.91 15.87
C THR A 436 23.41 13.99 15.26
N PRO A 437 23.73 12.73 14.92
CA PRO A 437 22.75 11.78 14.40
C PRO A 437 21.47 11.69 15.24
N GLN A 438 21.60 11.68 16.56
CA GLN A 438 20.47 11.59 17.49
C GLN A 438 19.55 12.81 17.41
N ALA A 439 20.10 14.01 17.27
CA ALA A 439 19.32 15.23 17.11
C ALA A 439 18.61 15.27 15.74
N LEU A 440 19.30 14.86 14.67
CA LEU A 440 18.73 14.87 13.33
C LEU A 440 17.59 13.86 13.15
N LEU A 441 17.64 12.71 13.84
CA LEU A 441 16.56 11.73 13.84
C LEU A 441 15.25 12.23 14.46
N GLN A 442 15.20 13.43 15.03
CA GLN A 442 13.94 14.08 15.44
C GLN A 442 13.18 14.70 14.25
N TYR A 443 13.87 15.00 13.15
CA TYR A 443 13.27 15.57 11.94
C TYR A 443 12.73 14.48 11.03
N ASP A 444 11.46 14.58 10.66
CA ASP A 444 10.79 13.55 9.86
C ASP A 444 11.40 13.38 8.48
N ALA A 445 11.92 14.46 7.88
CA ALA A 445 12.66 14.39 6.61
C ALA A 445 13.90 13.49 6.71
N VAL A 446 14.64 13.57 7.82
CA VAL A 446 15.83 12.75 8.07
C VAL A 446 15.43 11.31 8.39
N LYS A 447 14.40 11.09 9.22
CA LYS A 447 13.87 9.74 9.49
C LYS A 447 13.49 9.04 8.18
N LEU A 448 12.78 9.75 7.30
CA LEU A 448 12.38 9.23 5.99
C LEU A 448 13.61 8.91 5.13
N PHE A 449 14.59 9.82 5.04
CA PHE A 449 15.83 9.57 4.30
C PHE A 449 16.54 8.31 4.79
N VAL A 450 16.73 8.17 6.10
CA VAL A 450 17.45 7.03 6.70
C VAL A 450 16.72 5.71 6.44
N GLU A 451 15.39 5.69 6.61
CA GLU A 451 14.58 4.50 6.37
C GLU A 451 14.67 4.06 4.90
N ARG A 452 14.54 4.99 3.96
CA ARG A 452 14.65 4.70 2.52
C ARG A 452 16.07 4.34 2.09
N ALA A 453 17.07 4.97 2.67
CA ALA A 453 18.47 4.67 2.40
C ALA A 453 18.82 3.26 2.86
N ARG A 454 18.27 2.80 4.00
CA ARG A 454 18.38 1.40 4.47
C ARG A 454 17.70 0.40 3.54
N GLN A 455 16.56 0.77 2.96
CA GLN A 455 15.89 -0.06 1.95
C GLN A 455 16.72 -0.21 0.67
N ALA A 456 17.48 0.82 0.29
CA ALA A 456 18.37 0.77 -0.87
C ALA A 456 19.74 0.12 -0.56
N ASN A 457 20.23 0.28 0.66
CA ASN A 457 21.49 -0.25 1.15
C ASN A 457 21.33 -0.66 2.62
N ALA A 458 21.19 -1.96 2.87
CA ALA A 458 20.94 -2.52 4.20
C ALA A 458 22.01 -2.18 5.25
N ARG A 459 23.20 -1.73 4.84
CA ARG A 459 24.29 -1.30 5.73
C ARG A 459 24.30 0.20 6.02
N PHE A 460 23.32 0.95 5.49
CA PHE A 460 23.26 2.39 5.71
C PHE A 460 22.93 2.72 7.17
N GLU A 461 23.81 3.48 7.80
CA GLU A 461 23.60 4.05 9.13
C GLU A 461 23.87 5.55 9.10
N LEU A 462 23.06 6.30 9.85
CA LEU A 462 23.32 7.72 10.10
C LEU A 462 24.44 7.81 11.15
N THR A 463 25.59 8.33 10.75
CA THR A 463 26.79 8.45 11.57
C THR A 463 27.20 9.92 11.69
N ALA A 464 28.11 10.22 12.61
CA ALA A 464 28.65 11.58 12.73
C ALA A 464 29.37 12.06 11.46
N ALA A 465 29.84 11.14 10.60
CA ALA A 465 30.52 11.49 9.36
C ALA A 465 29.54 11.96 8.26
N ASN A 466 28.36 11.34 8.18
CA ASN A 466 27.39 11.61 7.11
C ASN A 466 26.19 12.47 7.55
N SER A 467 26.04 12.74 8.86
CA SER A 467 24.90 13.45 9.42
C SER A 467 24.72 14.84 8.83
N GLU A 468 25.80 15.59 8.63
CA GLU A 468 25.75 16.91 8.01
C GLU A 468 25.30 16.84 6.55
N ALA A 469 25.81 15.88 5.78
CA ALA A 469 25.42 15.72 4.39
C ALA A 469 23.93 15.34 4.26
N VAL A 470 23.44 14.43 5.09
CA VAL A 470 22.02 14.03 5.12
C VAL A 470 21.12 15.22 5.51
N ALA A 471 21.49 15.99 6.55
CA ALA A 471 20.74 17.17 6.94
C ALA A 471 20.63 18.18 5.79
N ARG A 472 21.74 18.45 5.11
CA ARG A 472 21.79 19.36 3.97
C ARG A 472 21.01 18.83 2.77
N ILE A 473 21.07 17.53 2.47
CA ILE A 473 20.24 16.94 1.42
C ILE A 473 18.75 17.14 1.73
N CYS A 474 18.29 16.84 2.94
CA CYS A 474 16.89 17.05 3.32
C CYS A 474 16.47 18.53 3.21
N ALA A 475 17.37 19.45 3.58
CA ALA A 475 17.13 20.89 3.47
C ALA A 475 17.08 21.38 2.02
N GLU A 476 18.03 20.97 1.18
CA GLU A 476 18.09 21.35 -0.25
C GLU A 476 16.94 20.73 -1.07
N LEU A 477 16.29 19.69 -0.53
CA LEU A 477 15.07 19.10 -1.08
C LEU A 477 13.79 19.67 -0.44
N ASP A 478 13.90 20.77 0.30
CA ASP A 478 12.81 21.48 0.99
C ASP A 478 11.92 20.60 1.87
N GLY A 479 12.44 19.47 2.38
CA GLY A 479 11.63 18.51 3.13
C GLY A 479 10.58 17.78 2.29
N MET A 480 10.63 17.86 0.96
CA MET A 480 9.66 17.20 0.08
C MET A 480 9.85 15.67 0.15
N PRO A 481 8.86 14.90 0.67
CA PRO A 481 8.99 13.47 0.85
C PRO A 481 9.46 12.73 -0.40
N LEU A 482 8.79 12.96 -1.53
CA LEU A 482 9.11 12.26 -2.77
C LEU A 482 10.55 12.50 -3.23
N ALA A 483 11.01 13.75 -3.17
CA ALA A 483 12.39 14.09 -3.50
C ALA A 483 13.39 13.42 -2.55
N ILE A 484 13.08 13.36 -1.25
CA ILE A 484 13.88 12.67 -0.23
C ILE A 484 13.95 11.17 -0.51
N GLU A 485 12.83 10.51 -0.83
CA GLU A 485 12.80 9.08 -1.13
C GLU A 485 13.65 8.74 -2.35
N LEU A 486 13.59 9.58 -3.39
CA LEU A 486 14.37 9.46 -4.62
C LEU A 486 15.87 9.67 -4.39
N ALA A 487 16.23 10.66 -3.56
CA ALA A 487 17.62 10.89 -3.17
C ALA A 487 18.14 9.73 -2.31
N ALA A 488 17.38 9.29 -1.31
CA ALA A 488 17.75 8.18 -0.44
C ALA A 488 17.96 6.86 -1.20
N ALA A 489 17.18 6.60 -2.25
CA ALA A 489 17.36 5.45 -3.13
C ALA A 489 18.74 5.39 -3.80
N ARG A 490 19.42 6.54 -3.97
CA ARG A 490 20.79 6.62 -4.53
C ARG A 490 21.87 6.15 -3.56
N CYS A 491 21.54 5.90 -2.29
CA CYS A 491 22.47 5.33 -1.31
C CYS A 491 22.94 3.91 -1.66
N ALA A 492 22.36 3.27 -2.68
CA ALA A 492 22.87 2.04 -3.27
C ALA A 492 24.22 2.23 -3.99
N ILE A 493 24.50 3.42 -4.52
CA ILE A 493 25.67 3.68 -5.39
C ILE A 493 26.43 4.98 -5.05
N LEU A 494 25.86 5.86 -4.22
CA LEU A 494 26.46 7.12 -3.80
C LEU A 494 26.36 7.28 -2.28
N THR A 495 27.42 7.78 -1.66
CA THR A 495 27.33 8.27 -0.27
C THR A 495 26.61 9.63 -0.22
N PRO A 496 25.97 9.99 0.91
CA PRO A 496 25.35 11.32 1.07
C PRO A 496 26.30 12.48 0.74
N GLU A 497 27.57 12.38 1.15
CA GLU A 497 28.62 13.37 0.92
C GLU A 497 28.94 13.54 -0.57
N GLN A 498 28.90 12.44 -1.34
CA GLN A 498 29.06 12.47 -2.80
C GLN A 498 27.81 12.97 -3.53
N MET A 499 26.63 12.79 -2.94
CA MET A 499 25.34 13.18 -3.51
C MET A 499 25.11 14.69 -3.41
N LEU A 500 25.45 15.29 -2.28
CA LEU A 500 25.16 16.69 -2.00
C LEU A 500 25.73 17.69 -3.04
N PRO A 501 27.00 17.59 -3.49
CA PRO A 501 27.53 18.46 -4.55
C PRO A 501 26.81 18.29 -5.89
N LYS A 502 26.28 17.09 -6.16
CA LYS A 502 25.58 16.75 -7.41
C LYS A 502 24.16 17.31 -7.44
N LEU A 503 23.49 17.38 -6.29
CA LEU A 503 22.18 18.05 -6.15
C LEU A 503 22.27 19.55 -6.47
N LYS A 504 23.37 20.20 -6.06
CA LYS A 504 23.62 21.63 -6.35
C LYS A 504 23.89 21.95 -7.81
N GLN A 505 24.30 20.96 -8.60
CA GLN A 505 24.71 21.16 -9.99
C GLN A 505 23.70 20.63 -11.01
N ARG A 506 22.85 19.66 -10.64
CA ARG A 506 22.11 18.83 -11.61
C ARG A 506 20.83 18.23 -10.99
N PHE A 507 19.69 18.86 -11.18
CA PHE A 507 18.38 18.19 -11.03
C PHE A 507 18.17 17.04 -12.05
N SER A 508 19.11 16.77 -12.96
CA SER A 508 19.04 15.65 -13.93
C SER A 508 19.39 14.27 -13.37
N LEU A 509 19.96 14.17 -12.15
CA LEU A 509 20.56 12.93 -11.64
C LEU A 509 19.60 12.00 -10.88
N LEU A 510 18.33 12.35 -10.77
CA LEU A 510 17.40 11.62 -9.91
C LEU A 510 16.64 10.48 -10.64
N ARG A 511 16.73 10.30 -11.97
CA ARG A 511 16.14 9.19 -12.79
C ARG A 511 16.37 7.74 -12.28
N SER A 512 15.40 7.16 -11.54
CA SER A 512 15.43 5.78 -11.02
C SER A 512 15.25 4.70 -12.11
N THR A 513 15.84 3.52 -11.92
CA THR A 513 15.71 2.29 -12.74
C THR A 513 15.05 1.16 -11.93
N ARG A 514 13.72 1.22 -11.70
CA ARG A 514 12.94 0.10 -11.12
C ARG A 514 11.66 -0.12 -11.95
N GLN A 515 11.42 -1.37 -12.37
CA GLN A 515 10.38 -1.78 -13.33
C GLN A 515 9.01 -2.14 -12.69
N ASP A 516 8.86 -2.03 -11.36
CA ASP A 516 7.70 -2.60 -10.63
C ASP A 516 6.73 -1.56 -10.03
N LEU A 517 6.68 -0.33 -10.56
CA LEU A 517 5.74 0.73 -10.15
C LEU A 517 4.74 1.07 -11.28
N PRO A 518 3.55 1.66 -11.04
CA PRO A 518 2.74 2.24 -12.11
C PRO A 518 3.58 3.22 -12.95
N ALA A 519 3.39 3.31 -14.27
CA ALA A 519 4.29 4.03 -15.20
C ALA A 519 4.66 5.47 -14.76
N ARG A 520 3.76 6.18 -14.08
CA ARG A 520 3.96 7.50 -13.47
C ARG A 520 4.87 7.55 -12.23
N GLN A 521 5.27 6.41 -11.67
CA GLN A 521 6.17 6.33 -10.51
C GLN A 521 7.54 5.75 -10.90
N GLN A 522 7.73 5.34 -12.16
CA GLN A 522 8.95 4.67 -12.64
C GLN A 522 10.03 5.65 -13.12
N THR A 523 9.67 6.85 -13.54
CA THR A 523 10.63 7.90 -13.88
C THR A 523 10.53 9.02 -12.86
N LEU A 524 11.65 9.71 -12.63
CA LEU A 524 11.57 10.99 -11.96
C LEU A 524 10.67 11.98 -12.69
N GLU A 525 10.56 11.81 -14.02
CA GLU A 525 9.59 12.52 -14.84
C GLU A 525 8.17 12.25 -14.31
N GLY A 526 7.76 11.00 -14.01
CA GLY A 526 6.43 10.73 -13.46
C GLY A 526 6.19 11.19 -12.00
N ALA A 527 7.23 11.18 -11.16
CA ALA A 527 7.17 11.65 -9.77
C ALA A 527 7.15 13.19 -9.67
N ILE A 528 7.74 13.88 -10.66
CA ILE A 528 7.76 15.34 -10.79
C ILE A 528 6.66 15.84 -11.75
N ASP A 529 6.04 14.97 -12.54
CA ASP A 529 5.04 15.35 -13.54
C ASP A 529 3.68 15.74 -12.97
N TRP A 530 3.42 15.63 -11.67
CA TRP A 530 2.11 16.05 -11.13
C TRP A 530 2.23 17.21 -10.14
N SER A 531 2.93 18.25 -10.62
CA SER A 531 2.63 19.65 -10.33
C SER A 531 2.27 20.44 -11.60
N TYR A 532 1.53 19.84 -12.55
CA TYR A 532 0.68 20.63 -13.44
C TYR A 532 -0.40 21.33 -12.59
N GLU A 533 -0.10 22.49 -12.00
CA GLU A 533 -1.13 23.53 -12.01
C GLU A 533 -1.46 23.71 -13.49
N LEU A 534 -2.66 23.29 -13.89
CA LEU A 534 -3.20 23.66 -15.19
C LEU A 534 -3.19 25.17 -15.22
N LEU A 535 -2.17 25.72 -15.89
CA LEU A 535 -2.25 27.06 -16.43
C LEU A 535 -3.60 27.15 -17.10
N SER A 536 -4.36 28.11 -16.62
CA SER A 536 -5.56 28.56 -17.29
C SER A 536 -5.29 28.80 -18.78
N ASP A 537 -6.30 28.63 -19.63
CA ASP A 537 -6.12 28.83 -21.08
C ASP A 537 -5.60 30.25 -21.42
N TRP A 538 -5.81 31.22 -20.53
CA TRP A 538 -5.25 32.57 -20.66
C TRP A 538 -3.74 32.62 -20.47
N GLU A 539 -3.16 31.82 -19.57
CA GLU A 539 -1.72 31.76 -19.37
C GLU A 539 -1.02 31.06 -20.54
N LYS A 540 -1.64 30.02 -21.11
CA LYS A 540 -1.16 29.39 -22.35
C LYS A 540 -1.14 30.38 -23.52
N ALA A 541 -2.23 31.13 -23.70
CA ALA A 541 -2.29 32.19 -24.70
C ALA A 541 -1.24 33.29 -24.45
N ALA A 542 -0.96 33.62 -23.19
CA ALA A 542 0.06 34.60 -22.83
C ALA A 542 1.49 34.13 -23.18
N PHE A 543 1.81 32.84 -22.99
CA PHE A 543 3.10 32.29 -23.40
C PHE A 543 3.26 32.19 -24.91
N GLN A 544 2.19 31.84 -25.62
CA GLN A 544 2.16 31.89 -27.08
C GLN A 544 2.41 33.32 -27.59
N GLN A 545 1.75 34.31 -26.99
CA GLN A 545 1.96 35.71 -27.38
C GLN A 545 3.38 36.19 -27.03
N ALA A 546 3.93 35.81 -25.88
CA ALA A 546 5.28 36.17 -25.49
C ALA A 546 6.34 35.61 -26.46
N LEU A 547 6.18 34.36 -26.91
CA LEU A 547 7.04 33.76 -27.94
C LEU A 547 7.00 34.56 -29.24
N LEU A 548 5.80 34.86 -29.74
CA LEU A 548 5.60 35.62 -30.97
C LEU A 548 6.22 37.02 -30.86
N ASP A 549 5.96 37.73 -29.76
CA ASP A 549 6.50 39.06 -29.50
C ASP A 549 8.03 39.05 -29.51
N ILE A 550 8.65 38.07 -28.84
CA ILE A 550 10.12 37.96 -28.70
C ILE A 550 10.78 37.62 -30.03
N GLN A 551 10.28 36.62 -30.75
CA GLN A 551 10.84 36.23 -32.05
C GLN A 551 10.67 37.32 -33.11
N THR A 552 9.56 38.07 -33.06
CA THR A 552 9.35 39.23 -33.92
C THR A 552 10.33 40.35 -33.60
N ALA A 553 10.53 40.68 -32.32
CA ALA A 553 11.47 41.70 -31.91
C ALA A 553 12.93 41.31 -32.24
N TRP A 554 13.29 40.04 -32.08
CA TRP A 554 14.58 39.49 -32.49
C TRP A 554 14.81 39.65 -34.00
N SER A 555 13.86 39.21 -34.82
CA SER A 555 13.97 39.27 -36.30
C SER A 555 14.04 40.71 -36.84
N ASN A 556 13.39 41.65 -36.16
CA ASN A 556 13.43 43.08 -36.50
C ASN A 556 14.63 43.81 -35.88
N GLN A 557 15.48 43.11 -35.11
CA GLN A 557 16.60 43.68 -34.36
C GLN A 557 16.16 44.82 -33.41
N ASP A 558 14.94 44.75 -32.88
CA ASP A 558 14.34 45.77 -32.03
C ASP A 558 14.66 45.53 -30.55
N VAL A 559 15.85 46.02 -30.14
CA VAL A 559 16.31 45.95 -28.74
C VAL A 559 15.37 46.70 -27.80
N ALA A 560 14.71 47.76 -28.27
CA ALA A 560 13.78 48.53 -27.45
C ALA A 560 12.52 47.71 -27.12
N ALA A 561 11.98 46.97 -28.08
CA ALA A 561 10.90 46.02 -27.85
C ALA A 561 11.34 44.86 -26.93
N LEU A 562 12.51 44.26 -27.18
CA LEU A 562 13.04 43.16 -26.36
C LEU A 562 13.15 43.52 -24.88
N ARG A 563 13.58 44.75 -24.55
CA ARG A 563 13.70 45.25 -23.16
C ARG A 563 12.42 45.11 -22.34
N HIS A 564 11.25 45.11 -22.98
CA HIS A 564 9.95 44.98 -22.32
C HIS A 564 9.41 43.54 -22.29
N LEU A 565 10.11 42.60 -22.93
CA LEU A 565 9.69 41.21 -23.11
C LEU A 565 10.61 40.22 -22.38
N VAL A 566 11.81 40.66 -22.00
CA VAL A 566 12.84 39.80 -21.41
C VAL A 566 13.42 40.43 -20.14
N THR A 567 14.02 39.60 -19.29
CA THR A 567 14.79 40.05 -18.11
C THR A 567 16.08 40.78 -18.52
N PRO A 568 16.68 41.61 -17.64
CA PRO A 568 17.95 42.28 -17.94
C PRO A 568 19.05 41.34 -18.42
N GLU A 569 19.14 40.15 -17.83
CA GLU A 569 20.11 39.11 -18.18
C GLU A 569 19.88 38.57 -19.60
N MET A 570 18.63 38.28 -19.95
CA MET A 570 18.29 37.86 -21.31
C MET A 570 18.42 38.99 -22.34
N LEU A 571 18.22 40.25 -21.93
CA LEU A 571 18.44 41.40 -22.81
C LEU A 571 19.91 41.52 -23.19
N GLU A 572 20.82 41.27 -22.24
CA GLU A 572 22.26 41.22 -22.50
C GLU A 572 22.63 40.08 -23.46
N TYR A 573 22.04 38.89 -23.28
CA TYR A 573 22.19 37.77 -24.21
C TYR A 573 21.79 38.14 -25.64
N PHE A 574 20.58 38.67 -25.85
CA PHE A 574 20.12 39.06 -27.19
C PHE A 574 20.94 40.23 -27.77
N SER A 575 21.31 41.21 -26.94
CA SER A 575 22.12 42.35 -27.40
C SER A 575 23.51 41.91 -27.87
N THR A 576 24.10 40.92 -27.19
CA THR A 576 25.39 40.33 -27.56
C THR A 576 25.28 39.61 -28.90
N GLY A 577 24.25 38.76 -29.08
CA GLY A 577 24.02 38.07 -30.35
C GLY A 577 23.77 39.01 -31.54
N LEU A 578 23.01 40.10 -31.33
CA LEU A 578 22.81 41.12 -32.38
C LEU A 578 24.12 41.86 -32.72
N ALA A 579 24.97 42.15 -31.72
CA ALA A 579 26.25 42.79 -31.94
C ALA A 579 27.24 41.87 -32.71
N GLU A 580 27.23 40.57 -32.41
CA GLU A 580 28.00 39.56 -33.14
C GLU A 580 27.54 39.49 -34.61
N GLN A 581 26.24 39.38 -34.86
CA GLN A 581 25.68 39.37 -36.21
C GLN A 581 26.04 40.63 -37.00
N ALA A 582 25.94 41.81 -36.38
CA ALA A 582 26.34 43.06 -37.00
C ALA A 582 27.84 43.10 -37.33
N SER A 583 28.70 42.54 -36.48
CA SER A 583 30.15 42.41 -36.73
C SER A 583 30.47 41.45 -37.87
N GLU A 584 29.68 40.38 -38.02
CA GLU A 584 29.83 39.39 -39.09
C GLU A 584 29.18 39.86 -40.41
N GLY A 585 28.42 40.96 -40.38
CA GLY A 585 27.71 41.49 -41.54
C GLY A 585 26.55 40.59 -41.96
N VAL A 586 25.91 39.93 -40.99
CA VAL A 586 24.78 39.01 -41.20
C VAL A 586 23.56 39.44 -40.39
N ALA A 587 22.39 38.93 -40.73
CA ALA A 587 21.17 39.09 -39.95
C ALA A 587 20.40 37.78 -39.92
N ASN A 588 20.00 37.33 -38.73
CA ASN A 588 19.11 36.19 -38.58
C ASN A 588 17.64 36.66 -38.63
N HIS A 589 16.83 35.92 -39.37
CA HIS A 589 15.40 36.16 -39.53
C HIS A 589 14.62 34.91 -39.12
N VAL A 590 13.64 35.10 -38.23
CA VAL A 590 12.69 34.09 -37.77
C VAL A 590 11.28 34.55 -38.12
N GLU A 591 10.81 34.13 -39.29
CA GLU A 591 9.55 34.60 -39.87
C GLU A 591 8.46 33.53 -39.86
N ASP A 592 7.20 33.96 -39.96
CA ASP A 592 6.02 33.08 -40.00
C ASP A 592 5.94 32.10 -38.82
N VAL A 593 6.27 32.57 -37.62
CA VAL A 593 6.25 31.78 -36.39
C VAL A 593 4.83 31.30 -36.10
N VAL A 594 4.63 29.99 -36.07
CA VAL A 594 3.38 29.33 -35.69
C VAL A 594 3.67 28.34 -34.58
N LEU A 595 3.15 28.62 -33.38
CA LEU A 595 3.21 27.69 -32.26
C LEU A 595 2.33 26.47 -32.56
N GLN A 596 2.93 25.28 -32.54
CA GLN A 596 2.25 23.99 -32.74
C GLN A 596 1.83 23.38 -31.41
N GLU A 597 2.72 23.44 -30.43
CA GLU A 597 2.51 22.85 -29.11
C GLU A 597 3.22 23.68 -28.04
N ALA A 598 2.56 23.91 -26.91
CA ALA A 598 3.19 24.48 -25.72
C ALA A 598 2.81 23.63 -24.51
N ALA A 599 3.83 23.14 -23.80
CA ALA A 599 3.69 22.32 -22.62
C ALA A 599 4.52 22.91 -21.48
N VAL A 600 3.86 23.34 -20.42
CA VAL A 600 4.55 23.86 -19.23
C VAL A 600 5.23 22.72 -18.52
N ARG A 601 6.55 22.77 -18.39
CA ARG A 601 7.36 21.76 -17.71
C ARG A 601 7.41 21.99 -16.21
N GLU A 602 7.45 23.25 -15.78
CA GLU A 602 7.56 23.62 -14.37
C GLU A 602 6.91 24.99 -14.13
N SER A 603 6.29 25.19 -12.98
CA SER A 603 5.91 26.54 -12.51
C SER A 603 6.13 26.64 -11.01
N TRP A 604 6.63 27.79 -10.57
CA TRP A 604 6.91 28.00 -9.15
C TRP A 604 6.75 29.48 -8.77
N ARG A 605 6.76 29.75 -7.47
CA ARG A 605 6.73 31.12 -6.94
C ARG A 605 7.86 31.31 -5.95
N GLU A 606 8.57 32.43 -6.09
CA GLU A 606 9.56 32.91 -5.13
C GLU A 606 9.11 34.29 -4.65
N GLY A 607 8.61 34.35 -3.40
CA GLY A 607 8.00 35.56 -2.85
C GLY A 607 6.78 36.01 -3.67
N ALA A 608 6.85 37.21 -4.25
CA ALA A 608 5.80 37.77 -5.11
C ALA A 608 6.02 37.51 -6.62
N THR A 609 7.10 36.82 -6.97
CA THR A 609 7.46 36.49 -8.34
C THR A 609 6.99 35.08 -8.68
N GLN A 610 6.38 34.91 -9.84
CA GLN A 610 5.98 33.63 -10.39
C GLN A 610 6.85 33.30 -11.60
N TYR A 611 7.29 32.06 -11.69
CA TYR A 611 8.10 31.53 -12.77
C TYR A 611 7.38 30.38 -13.46
N ALA A 612 7.70 30.15 -14.74
CA ALA A 612 7.20 29.04 -15.53
C ALA A 612 8.22 28.62 -16.59
N THR A 613 8.65 27.36 -16.58
CA THR A 613 9.42 26.75 -17.65
C THR A 613 8.48 26.04 -18.60
N VAL A 614 8.59 26.34 -19.90
CA VAL A 614 7.66 25.93 -20.94
C VAL A 614 8.43 25.31 -22.10
N SER A 615 8.08 24.07 -22.46
CA SER A 615 8.43 23.47 -23.74
C SER A 615 7.58 24.10 -24.82
N LEU A 616 8.21 24.64 -25.85
CA LEU A 616 7.55 25.30 -26.95
C LEU A 616 8.01 24.64 -28.25
N THR A 617 7.07 24.08 -29.00
CA THR A 617 7.30 23.53 -30.34
C THR A 617 6.60 24.44 -31.33
N TRP A 618 7.37 25.07 -32.21
CA TRP A 618 6.85 25.97 -33.22
C TRP A 618 7.45 25.70 -34.58
N THR A 619 6.77 26.15 -35.62
CA THR A 619 7.30 26.20 -36.98
C THR A 619 7.64 27.64 -37.35
N ALA A 620 8.80 27.86 -37.95
CA ALA A 620 9.20 29.17 -38.47
C ALA A 620 10.15 29.01 -39.66
N ARG A 621 10.20 30.01 -40.54
CA ARG A 621 11.30 30.15 -41.50
C ARG A 621 12.46 30.80 -40.74
N ASP A 622 13.44 29.99 -40.38
CA ASP A 622 14.67 30.43 -39.69
C ASP A 622 15.83 30.39 -40.67
N TYR A 623 16.39 31.56 -40.96
CA TYR A 623 17.46 31.72 -41.93
C TYR A 623 18.31 32.96 -41.65
N THR A 624 19.59 32.86 -41.96
CA THR A 624 20.56 33.94 -41.80
C THR A 624 20.94 34.49 -43.16
N VAL A 625 20.86 35.80 -43.34
CA VAL A 625 21.19 36.49 -44.59
C VAL A 625 22.45 37.34 -44.47
N SER A 626 23.13 37.52 -45.60
CA SER A 626 24.26 38.44 -45.74
C SER A 626 23.77 39.87 -45.94
N LEU A 627 24.18 40.80 -45.08
CA LEU A 627 23.85 42.23 -45.21
C LEU A 627 24.58 42.92 -46.38
N THR A 628 25.58 42.24 -46.95
CA THR A 628 26.41 42.74 -48.06
C THR A 628 25.95 42.29 -49.45
N LYS A 629 24.93 41.45 -49.55
CA LYS A 629 24.43 40.87 -50.81
C LYS A 629 22.95 41.16 -51.00
N GLN A 630 22.47 41.17 -52.25
CA GLN A 630 21.06 41.41 -52.55
C GLN A 630 20.24 40.10 -52.54
N PRO A 631 18.93 40.17 -52.22
CA PRO A 631 18.03 39.02 -52.32
C PRO A 631 18.09 38.37 -53.71
N GLY A 632 18.35 37.06 -53.75
CA GLY A 632 18.49 36.28 -54.99
C GLY A 632 19.92 36.11 -55.50
N GLU A 633 20.91 36.80 -54.92
CA GLU A 633 22.32 36.56 -55.22
C GLU A 633 22.85 35.28 -54.54
N PRO A 634 23.76 34.52 -55.19
CA PRO A 634 24.39 33.36 -54.57
C PRO A 634 25.06 33.67 -53.23
N GLY A 635 24.61 32.99 -52.18
CA GLY A 635 25.06 33.19 -50.80
C GLY A 635 24.49 34.44 -50.14
N TYR A 636 23.35 34.96 -50.62
CA TYR A 636 22.48 35.87 -49.86
C TYR A 636 21.96 35.19 -48.59
N VAL A 637 21.38 33.99 -48.71
CA VAL A 637 21.11 33.11 -47.56
C VAL A 637 22.39 32.34 -47.26
N ILE A 638 22.92 32.54 -46.05
CA ILE A 638 24.16 31.93 -45.57
C ILE A 638 23.85 30.61 -44.85
N GLU A 639 22.77 30.57 -44.09
CA GLU A 639 22.37 29.44 -43.27
C GLU A 639 20.83 29.37 -43.17
N GLY A 640 20.27 28.18 -43.00
CA GLY A 640 18.83 27.96 -42.90
C GLY A 640 18.09 27.91 -44.25
N ASN A 641 16.77 28.12 -44.22
CA ASN A 641 15.91 28.05 -45.41
C ASN A 641 14.84 29.15 -45.38
N ASP A 642 14.93 30.09 -46.32
CA ASP A 642 14.02 31.24 -46.44
C ASP A 642 12.68 30.90 -47.11
N GLN A 643 12.46 29.66 -47.58
CA GLN A 643 11.24 29.22 -48.25
C GLN A 643 10.44 28.17 -47.47
N LYS A 644 11.10 27.34 -46.68
CA LYS A 644 10.47 26.22 -45.96
C LYS A 644 10.56 26.43 -44.46
N PRO A 645 9.42 26.46 -43.75
CA PRO A 645 9.46 26.50 -42.30
C PRO A 645 10.03 25.18 -41.76
N ILE A 646 10.83 25.29 -40.70
CA ILE A 646 11.36 24.17 -39.93
C ILE A 646 10.62 24.08 -38.60
N VAL A 647 10.55 22.88 -38.03
CA VAL A 647 10.03 22.67 -36.67
C VAL A 647 11.18 22.84 -35.69
N THR A 648 11.01 23.71 -34.72
CA THR A 648 11.95 23.96 -33.64
C THR A 648 11.27 23.67 -32.32
N THR A 649 11.97 22.98 -31.42
CA THR A 649 11.52 22.75 -30.05
C THR A 649 12.55 23.30 -29.07
N GLU A 650 12.12 24.25 -28.25
CA GLU A 650 12.96 24.88 -27.22
C GLU A 650 12.26 24.87 -25.87
N VAL A 651 13.04 25.11 -24.81
CA VAL A 651 12.53 25.18 -23.44
C VAL A 651 12.87 26.53 -22.86
N TRP A 652 11.84 27.34 -22.63
CA TRP A 652 11.96 28.73 -22.18
C TRP A 652 11.47 28.85 -20.74
N THR A 653 12.19 29.60 -19.92
CA THR A 653 11.77 29.94 -18.57
C THR A 653 11.32 31.38 -18.53
N PHE A 654 10.09 31.61 -18.11
CA PHE A 654 9.47 32.92 -17.97
C PHE A 654 9.29 33.30 -16.51
N MET A 655 9.22 34.59 -16.22
CA MET A 655 8.87 35.13 -14.91
C MET A 655 7.89 36.29 -14.98
N ARG A 656 7.07 36.48 -13.95
CA ARG A 656 6.22 37.67 -13.75
C ARG A 656 6.17 38.05 -12.29
N PHE A 657 5.98 39.33 -12.01
CA PHE A 657 5.71 39.82 -10.66
C PHE A 657 4.21 40.03 -10.46
N GLY A 658 3.59 39.39 -9.47
CA GLY A 658 2.14 39.45 -9.24
C GLY A 658 1.32 39.04 -10.47
N SER A 659 0.39 39.91 -10.91
CA SER A 659 -0.42 39.74 -12.13
C SER A 659 0.16 40.44 -13.36
N GLY A 660 1.47 40.74 -13.36
CA GLY A 660 2.16 41.41 -14.46
C GLY A 660 2.36 40.55 -15.72
N LYS A 661 2.90 41.15 -16.79
CA LYS A 661 3.26 40.45 -18.04
C LYS A 661 4.40 39.45 -17.78
N TRP A 662 4.38 38.33 -18.50
CA TRP A 662 5.47 37.37 -18.50
C TRP A 662 6.69 37.92 -19.25
N LEU A 663 7.86 37.76 -18.64
CA LEU A 663 9.16 38.12 -19.20
C LEU A 663 10.00 36.86 -19.38
N LEU A 664 10.73 36.74 -20.48
CA LEU A 664 11.68 35.65 -20.69
C LEU A 664 12.90 35.81 -19.77
N SER A 665 13.14 34.80 -18.96
CA SER A 665 14.20 34.75 -17.94
C SER A 665 15.36 33.84 -18.34
N ALA A 666 15.11 32.77 -19.11
CA ALA A 666 16.15 31.90 -19.64
C ALA A 666 15.69 31.11 -20.87
N ILE A 667 16.63 30.77 -21.75
CA ILE A 667 16.44 29.76 -22.82
C ILE A 667 17.36 28.58 -22.51
N GLN A 668 16.84 27.36 -22.47
CA GLN A 668 17.66 26.16 -22.37
C GLN A 668 18.02 25.69 -23.78
N GLN A 669 19.31 25.71 -24.12
CA GLN A 669 19.78 25.14 -25.38
C GLN A 669 19.66 23.61 -25.34
N PRO A 670 19.24 22.96 -26.44
CA PRO A 670 19.34 21.51 -26.56
C PRO A 670 20.82 21.10 -26.49
N ALA A 671 21.12 20.10 -25.66
CA ALA A 671 22.46 19.53 -25.54
C ALA A 671 22.79 18.60 -26.70
#